data_AF-A0A519MWX0-F1
#
_entry.id   AF-A0A519MWX0-F1
#
_cell.length_a   1.000
_cell.length_b   1.000
_cell.length_c   1.000
_cell.angle_alpha   90.00
_cell.angle_beta   90.00
_cell.angle_gamma   90.00
#
_symmetry.space_group_name_H-M   'P 1'
#
loop_
_entity.id
_entity.type
_entity.pdbx_description
1 polymer ?
#
loop_
_entity_poly.entity_id
_entity_poly.type
_entity_poly.pdbx_seq_one_letter_code
_entity_poly.pdbx_strand_id
1 'polypeptide(L)'
;LVESGEGTRHEHYLKAGEVQNIHNVLFAFNKPTDGAINIGMNNGIYTIKTPFEGDFMRMADQFKGRVTKDTVQALMFRSLYNMSGTQFVFPEPAIKGKIDYVSNNDYKTKEDAALTVTVKSGDLVKDVTLIGGQGKTGIPQSFKLGDLEYTLIYGRKTYQLPFSIKLNDFIAEKHPGTESSYSSFESKVTVIDNEEKNTFHTRIFMNNVLDYRGYRFFQAGFEPDESGTRLSVNHDFWGTWTSYIGYFLLYIGLMAILFDKNTRFGDIKRKLDNVKRKKAKMAAGAMLLFGLSGFAQDHIHEKPTEKQIDSLLQKYKVSEEHAAKFGRVIIQDAGGRMKPVNTFSSELLRKVSKSDTYKDMNSDQVLLSMTMFDKVWYSVPIIYLKRGNDSLRKIAGIDVKAEYAALGDFFDNQGNYKLSKLLEGAYREAVPNQFQKDFIDIDKRVNLLYSALMGQVLTVFPIPGDANNKWISYLDAHTVNDPEIEKIKKVLPFYMQSLAESTQSKDYKLPDSLLEGLKKYQHTYGKSIIPNDDKVEAEILYNKYDIFKKLFSWYLYAGLAMFLFTIIKIFNSRKGIIVTVKVFHVIIGLLFALHTVGLIARWYISGHAPWSNAYESVIYVAWATMFFGLAFGRKSELTVASTAFVASMILMVAHWNWTDPAIGNLVPVLDSYWLMIHVAVIVGSYGPFALAMILGCVAMILMLFTNKDNKLKMELNIKELTYINELSLTVGLVMLTIGNFLGGQWANESWGRYWGWDPKETWALVSIMVYAFVIHMRFIPALKNFWIYNFFSVLAFAAILMTYFGVNFYLTGLHSYASGEVRTPYYFFWMALAVFILGAFSYFQYRKHFKR
;
A
#
# COMPACT_ATOMS: atom_id res chain seq x y z
N LEU A 1 35.63 -27.98 27.82
CA LEU A 1 36.33 -27.14 28.82
C LEU A 1 35.63 -25.80 28.81
N VAL A 2 35.21 -25.31 29.97
CA VAL A 2 34.66 -23.96 30.12
C VAL A 2 35.60 -23.19 31.01
N GLU A 3 36.03 -22.01 30.57
CA GLU A 3 36.95 -21.17 31.31
C GLU A 3 36.42 -19.72 31.34
N SER A 4 37.00 -18.92 32.23
CA SER A 4 36.61 -17.52 32.40
C SER A 4 37.84 -16.59 32.33
N GLY A 5 38.36 -16.38 31.12
CA GLY A 5 39.34 -15.35 30.80
C GLY A 5 38.67 -13.98 30.69
N GLU A 6 39.30 -12.93 31.25
CA GLU A 6 38.87 -11.52 31.13
C GLU A 6 37.44 -11.19 31.61
N GLY A 7 36.79 -12.09 32.37
CA GLY A 7 35.44 -11.90 32.90
C GLY A 7 34.31 -12.40 31.99
N THR A 8 34.64 -13.01 30.84
CA THR A 8 33.67 -13.64 29.92
C THR A 8 33.82 -15.16 29.90
N ARG A 9 32.70 -15.88 29.71
CA ARG A 9 32.68 -17.34 29.63
C ARG A 9 33.13 -17.78 28.23
N HIS A 10 34.18 -18.58 28.14
CA HIS A 10 34.61 -19.22 26.89
C HIS A 10 34.46 -20.74 26.95
N GLU A 11 34.05 -21.33 25.83
CA GLU A 11 33.89 -22.78 25.69
C GLU A 11 34.87 -23.33 24.66
N HIS A 12 35.62 -24.36 25.07
CA HIS A 12 36.64 -25.02 24.26
C HIS A 12 36.41 -26.53 24.21
N TYR A 13 36.47 -27.09 23.01
CA TYR A 13 36.38 -28.53 22.77
C TYR A 13 37.78 -29.14 22.64
N LEU A 14 38.21 -29.91 23.66
CA LEU A 14 39.47 -30.65 23.62
C LEU A 14 39.29 -31.96 22.86
N LYS A 15 40.00 -32.14 21.75
CA LYS A 15 39.96 -33.35 20.94
C LYS A 15 41.05 -34.33 21.37
N ALA A 16 40.72 -35.62 21.43
CA ALA A 16 41.68 -36.66 21.81
C ALA A 16 42.84 -36.71 20.82
N GLY A 17 44.08 -36.73 21.32
CA GLY A 17 45.30 -36.72 20.52
C GLY A 17 45.81 -35.33 20.11
N GLU A 18 45.10 -34.25 20.46
CA GLU A 18 45.49 -32.87 20.17
C GLU A 18 45.91 -32.11 21.43
N VAL A 19 46.80 -31.14 21.25
CA VAL A 19 47.22 -30.19 22.28
C VAL A 19 46.70 -28.82 21.88
N GLN A 20 46.00 -28.15 22.79
CA GLN A 20 45.44 -26.81 22.58
C GLN A 20 46.09 -25.83 23.55
N ASN A 21 46.45 -24.64 23.05
CA ASN A 21 46.89 -23.53 23.87
C ASN A 21 45.69 -22.62 24.16
N ILE A 22 45.36 -22.47 25.44
CA ILE A 22 44.23 -21.66 25.92
C ILE A 22 44.82 -20.68 26.94
N HIS A 23 44.84 -19.38 26.60
CA HIS A 23 45.39 -18.32 27.45
C HIS A 23 46.81 -18.61 28.00
N ASN A 24 47.73 -19.07 27.13
CA ASN A 24 49.11 -19.47 27.46
C ASN A 24 49.23 -20.70 28.39
N VAL A 25 48.15 -21.43 28.63
CA VAL A 25 48.17 -22.73 29.29
C VAL A 25 47.90 -23.83 28.27
N LEU A 26 48.79 -24.81 28.19
CA LEU A 26 48.64 -25.95 27.29
C LEU A 26 47.72 -27.00 27.93
N PHE A 27 46.71 -27.44 27.19
CA PHE A 27 45.82 -28.54 27.55
C PHE A 27 45.99 -29.68 26.54
N ALA A 28 46.17 -30.90 27.03
CA ALA A 28 46.33 -32.09 26.19
C ALA A 28 45.36 -33.20 26.63
N PHE A 29 44.61 -33.78 25.69
CA PHE A 29 43.69 -34.89 25.97
C PHE A 29 44.19 -36.18 25.33
N ASN A 30 44.46 -37.21 26.12
CA ASN A 30 45.03 -38.51 25.72
C ASN A 30 46.33 -38.40 24.89
N LYS A 31 47.12 -37.35 25.14
CA LYS A 31 48.45 -37.15 24.56
C LYS A 31 49.39 -36.55 25.61
N PRO A 32 50.10 -37.39 26.38
CA PRO A 32 51.06 -36.91 27.38
C PRO A 32 52.01 -35.88 26.77
N THR A 33 51.98 -34.66 27.29
CA THR A 33 52.74 -33.52 26.79
C THR A 33 53.36 -32.80 27.99
N ASP A 34 54.69 -32.67 27.99
CA ASP A 34 55.41 -32.00 29.08
C ASP A 34 55.04 -30.52 29.15
N GLY A 35 54.83 -30.00 30.36
CA GLY A 35 54.40 -28.62 30.59
C GLY A 35 52.91 -28.34 30.32
N ALA A 36 52.11 -29.33 29.92
CA ALA A 36 50.67 -29.19 29.72
C ALA A 36 49.83 -29.77 30.87
N ILE A 37 48.62 -29.26 31.03
CA ILE A 37 47.56 -29.92 31.81
C ILE A 37 47.10 -31.13 30.99
N ASN A 38 47.52 -32.31 31.43
CA ASN A 38 47.29 -33.58 30.77
C ASN A 38 46.03 -34.24 31.31
N ILE A 39 45.08 -34.50 30.43
CA ILE A 39 43.86 -35.26 30.72
C ILE A 39 43.99 -36.63 30.09
N GLY A 40 43.94 -37.66 30.91
CA GLY A 40 43.94 -39.05 30.50
C GLY A 40 42.56 -39.67 30.65
N MET A 41 42.25 -40.65 29.80
CA MET A 41 41.08 -41.51 29.91
C MET A 41 41.51 -42.97 29.71
N ASN A 42 41.53 -43.74 30.80
CA ASN A 42 41.83 -45.17 30.80
C ASN A 42 40.63 -45.94 31.38
N ASN A 43 40.07 -46.88 30.62
CA ASN A 43 38.93 -47.73 31.04
C ASN A 43 37.74 -46.96 31.64
N GLY A 44 37.42 -45.78 31.10
CA GLY A 44 36.31 -44.93 31.58
C GLY A 44 36.63 -44.06 32.80
N ILE A 45 37.84 -44.18 33.36
CA ILE A 45 38.33 -43.32 34.45
C ILE A 45 39.11 -42.17 33.84
N TYR A 46 38.71 -40.94 34.18
CA TYR A 46 39.41 -39.74 33.77
C TYR A 46 40.43 -39.33 34.82
N THR A 47 41.62 -38.97 34.38
CA THR A 47 42.73 -38.53 35.22
C THR A 47 43.25 -37.19 34.77
N ILE A 48 43.74 -36.39 35.70
CA ILE A 48 44.40 -35.12 35.45
C ILE A 48 45.83 -35.17 36.02
N LYS A 49 46.80 -34.71 35.23
CA LYS A 49 48.20 -34.48 35.65
C LYS A 49 48.60 -33.10 35.20
N THR A 50 49.03 -32.25 36.12
CA THR A 50 49.32 -30.84 35.83
C THR A 50 50.73 -30.49 36.33
N PRO A 51 51.47 -29.59 35.66
CA PRO A 51 52.74 -29.08 36.17
C PRO A 51 52.55 -27.92 37.19
N PHE A 52 51.30 -27.61 37.56
CA PHE A 52 50.93 -26.47 38.39
C PHE A 52 50.21 -26.94 39.66
N GLU A 53 50.59 -26.41 40.82
CA GLU A 53 49.77 -26.60 42.02
C GLU A 53 48.48 -25.76 41.94
N GLY A 54 47.43 -26.27 42.56
CA GLY A 54 46.17 -25.53 42.68
C GLY A 54 45.17 -26.25 43.57
N ASP A 55 43.92 -25.82 43.48
CA ASP A 55 42.79 -26.40 44.19
C ASP A 55 41.61 -26.60 43.25
N PHE A 56 40.66 -27.43 43.69
CA PHE A 56 39.38 -27.55 43.01
C PHE A 56 38.24 -27.57 44.01
N MET A 57 37.09 -27.05 43.58
CA MET A 57 35.85 -27.09 44.34
C MET A 57 34.72 -27.63 43.49
N ARG A 58 34.07 -28.71 43.95
CA ARG A 58 32.83 -29.21 43.34
C ARG A 58 31.66 -28.38 43.81
N MET A 59 31.01 -27.67 42.89
CA MET A 59 29.96 -26.70 43.23
C MET A 59 28.72 -27.35 43.88
N ALA A 60 28.43 -28.60 43.52
CA ALA A 60 27.21 -29.31 43.96
C ALA A 60 27.18 -29.61 45.48
N ASP A 61 28.31 -29.91 46.09
CA ASP A 61 28.43 -30.30 47.50
C ASP A 61 29.51 -29.53 48.25
N GLN A 62 30.09 -28.50 47.64
CA GLN A 62 31.18 -27.68 48.19
C GLN A 62 32.42 -28.49 48.58
N PHE A 63 32.59 -29.71 48.04
CA PHE A 63 33.76 -30.52 48.28
C PHE A 63 35.00 -29.85 47.70
N LYS A 64 36.01 -29.59 48.55
CA LYS A 64 37.28 -28.97 48.17
C LYS A 64 38.40 -30.01 48.18
N GLY A 65 39.23 -30.00 47.15
CA GLY A 65 40.42 -30.83 47.05
C GLY A 65 41.62 -30.04 46.55
N ARG A 66 42.82 -30.57 46.74
CA ARG A 66 44.07 -29.97 46.28
C ARG A 66 44.60 -30.70 45.05
N VAL A 67 45.06 -29.93 44.07
CA VAL A 67 45.74 -30.46 42.89
C VAL A 67 47.25 -30.41 43.13
N THR A 68 47.87 -31.58 43.19
CA THR A 68 49.31 -31.73 43.45
C THR A 68 50.10 -31.78 42.15
N LYS A 69 51.11 -30.92 42.05
CA LYS A 69 51.98 -30.80 40.89
C LYS A 69 52.62 -32.14 40.51
N ASP A 70 52.64 -32.43 39.22
CA ASP A 70 53.24 -33.58 38.54
C ASP A 70 52.73 -34.96 38.98
N THR A 71 51.64 -35.00 39.76
CA THR A 71 50.99 -36.24 40.19
C THR A 71 49.74 -36.53 39.35
N VAL A 72 49.46 -37.81 39.11
CA VAL A 72 48.23 -38.24 38.43
C VAL A 72 47.12 -38.34 39.47
N GLN A 73 46.06 -37.55 39.30
CA GLN A 73 44.89 -37.54 40.18
C GLN A 73 43.62 -37.84 39.38
N ALA A 74 42.56 -38.29 40.05
CA ALA A 74 41.26 -38.47 39.39
C ALA A 74 40.70 -37.11 38.97
N LEU A 75 40.23 -37.00 37.72
CA LEU A 75 39.57 -35.79 37.24
C LEU A 75 38.15 -35.74 37.80
N MET A 76 37.88 -34.72 38.61
CA MET A 76 36.55 -34.41 39.10
C MET A 76 35.83 -33.51 38.09
N PHE A 77 34.78 -34.02 37.45
CA PHE A 77 33.90 -33.24 36.58
C PHE A 77 33.03 -32.27 37.38
N ARG A 78 32.60 -31.19 36.73
CA ARG A 78 31.76 -30.12 37.32
C ARG A 78 32.38 -29.50 38.58
N SER A 79 33.71 -29.56 38.65
CA SER A 79 34.53 -28.88 39.65
C SER A 79 35.23 -27.70 39.02
N LEU A 80 35.23 -26.57 39.74
CA LEU A 80 36.00 -25.39 39.40
C LEU A 80 37.44 -25.63 39.84
N TYR A 81 38.34 -25.75 38.89
CA TYR A 81 39.78 -25.84 39.11
C TYR A 81 40.36 -24.43 39.08
N ASN A 82 41.23 -24.14 40.06
CA ASN A 82 41.96 -22.89 40.16
C ASN A 82 43.45 -23.20 40.19
N MET A 83 44.13 -22.98 39.07
CA MET A 83 45.57 -23.21 38.94
C MET A 83 46.16 -22.38 37.80
N SER A 84 47.45 -22.02 37.92
CA SER A 84 48.18 -21.24 36.90
C SER A 84 47.50 -19.92 36.50
N GLY A 85 46.79 -19.26 37.43
CA GLY A 85 46.07 -18.01 37.17
C GLY A 85 44.82 -18.16 36.28
N THR A 86 44.40 -19.40 36.00
CA THR A 86 43.21 -19.72 35.21
C THR A 86 42.18 -20.47 36.05
N GLN A 87 40.91 -20.13 35.84
CA GLN A 87 39.78 -20.83 36.44
C GLN A 87 39.03 -21.57 35.35
N PHE A 88 38.88 -22.88 35.50
CA PHE A 88 38.26 -23.70 34.47
C PHE A 88 37.47 -24.88 35.02
N VAL A 89 36.52 -25.37 34.21
CA VAL A 89 35.60 -26.46 34.54
C VAL A 89 35.55 -27.46 33.38
N PHE A 90 35.56 -28.74 33.71
CA PHE A 90 35.15 -29.82 32.80
C PHE A 90 33.71 -30.22 33.13
N PRO A 91 32.69 -29.71 32.41
CA PRO A 91 31.29 -29.94 32.78
C PRO A 91 30.81 -31.36 32.46
N GLU A 92 31.39 -31.97 31.42
CA GLU A 92 30.94 -33.22 30.82
C GLU A 92 32.12 -34.13 30.46
N PRO A 93 31.92 -35.47 30.46
CA PRO A 93 32.91 -36.41 29.95
C PRO A 93 33.07 -36.28 28.43
N ALA A 94 34.17 -36.83 27.90
CA ALA A 94 34.41 -36.81 26.47
C ALA A 94 33.36 -37.66 25.71
N ILE A 95 32.74 -37.05 24.70
CA ILE A 95 31.74 -37.70 23.84
C ILE A 95 32.39 -38.07 22.51
N LYS A 96 32.05 -39.24 21.95
CA LYS A 96 32.42 -39.60 20.58
C LYS A 96 31.40 -38.99 19.61
N GLY A 97 31.85 -38.09 18.74
CA GLY A 97 30.99 -37.45 17.74
C GLY A 97 31.79 -36.61 16.74
N LYS A 98 31.09 -35.99 15.80
CA LYS A 98 31.61 -34.98 14.86
C LYS A 98 30.93 -33.65 15.17
N ILE A 99 31.71 -32.57 15.15
CA ILE A 99 31.16 -31.20 15.24
C ILE A 99 30.55 -30.88 13.87
N ASP A 100 29.28 -30.48 13.86
CA ASP A 100 28.55 -30.10 12.65
C ASP A 100 27.61 -28.92 12.93
N TYR A 101 27.19 -28.22 11.88
CA TYR A 101 26.25 -27.10 11.97
C TYR A 101 24.81 -27.62 11.95
N VAL A 102 23.97 -27.15 12.88
CA VAL A 102 22.55 -27.51 12.96
C VAL A 102 21.70 -26.27 12.73
N SER A 103 20.70 -26.37 11.84
CA SER A 103 19.78 -25.27 11.59
C SER A 103 18.88 -25.03 12.80
N ASN A 104 18.69 -23.76 13.15
CA ASN A 104 17.68 -23.32 14.11
C ASN A 104 16.25 -23.29 13.50
N ASN A 105 16.07 -23.67 12.23
CA ASN A 105 14.84 -23.57 11.45
C ASN A 105 14.21 -22.17 11.40
N ASP A 106 14.98 -21.13 11.72
CA ASP A 106 14.56 -19.74 11.62
C ASP A 106 15.12 -19.12 10.34
N TYR A 107 14.31 -19.16 9.27
CA TYR A 107 14.66 -18.61 7.96
C TYR A 107 14.75 -17.08 7.93
N LYS A 108 14.44 -16.37 9.03
CA LYS A 108 14.48 -14.91 9.15
C LYS A 108 15.64 -14.38 9.99
N THR A 109 16.47 -15.26 10.56
CA THR A 109 17.60 -14.85 11.38
C THR A 109 18.62 -14.03 10.57
N LYS A 110 19.27 -13.06 11.24
CA LYS A 110 20.41 -12.29 10.69
C LYS A 110 21.77 -12.95 10.99
N GLU A 111 21.74 -14.10 11.66
CA GLU A 111 22.93 -14.91 11.93
C GLU A 111 23.51 -15.52 10.65
N ASP A 112 24.71 -16.07 10.74
CA ASP A 112 25.37 -16.69 9.60
C ASP A 112 24.60 -17.94 9.14
N ALA A 113 24.30 -17.99 7.84
CA ALA A 113 23.74 -19.15 7.19
C ALA A 113 24.86 -20.07 6.70
N ALA A 114 24.67 -21.37 6.86
CA ALA A 114 25.56 -22.39 6.32
C ALA A 114 24.90 -23.07 5.11
N LEU A 115 25.61 -23.10 3.99
CA LEU A 115 25.23 -23.83 2.78
C LEU A 115 26.20 -24.98 2.55
N THR A 116 25.75 -26.21 2.76
CA THR A 116 26.54 -27.39 2.41
C THR A 116 26.28 -27.78 0.97
N VAL A 117 27.34 -27.81 0.16
CA VAL A 117 27.29 -28.25 -1.24
C VAL A 117 28.16 -29.49 -1.43
N THR A 118 27.65 -30.42 -2.22
CA THR A 118 28.38 -31.62 -2.62
C THR A 118 29.03 -31.39 -3.98
N VAL A 119 30.36 -31.38 -4.03
CA VAL A 119 31.13 -31.28 -5.27
C VAL A 119 31.52 -32.67 -5.74
N LYS A 120 31.19 -32.98 -7.00
CA LYS A 120 31.54 -34.25 -7.65
C LYS A 120 32.45 -33.98 -8.85
N SER A 121 33.57 -34.71 -8.92
CA SER A 121 34.51 -34.68 -10.05
C SER A 121 34.90 -36.11 -10.39
N GLY A 122 34.35 -36.64 -11.49
CA GLY A 122 34.39 -38.08 -11.78
C GLY A 122 33.70 -38.90 -10.68
N ASP A 123 34.40 -39.91 -10.15
CA ASP A 123 33.93 -40.75 -9.04
C ASP A 123 34.22 -40.14 -7.65
N LEU A 124 34.95 -39.02 -7.59
CA LEU A 124 35.31 -38.37 -6.34
C LEU A 124 34.20 -37.41 -5.89
N VAL A 125 33.83 -37.50 -4.61
CA VAL A 125 32.79 -36.69 -3.98
C VAL A 125 33.34 -36.01 -2.74
N LYS A 126 33.06 -34.71 -2.59
CA LYS A 126 33.43 -33.94 -1.39
C LYS A 126 32.33 -32.97 -1.00
N ASP A 127 31.90 -33.05 0.25
CA ASP A 127 30.99 -32.07 0.84
C ASP A 127 31.76 -30.87 1.39
N VAL A 128 31.26 -29.68 1.11
CA VAL A 128 31.86 -28.40 1.51
C VAL A 128 30.78 -27.52 2.11
N THR A 129 30.96 -27.14 3.37
CA THR A 129 30.07 -26.22 4.06
C THR A 129 30.59 -24.79 3.91
N LEU A 130 29.78 -23.93 3.29
CA LEU A 130 30.06 -22.54 3.03
C LEU A 130 29.28 -21.67 4.00
N ILE A 131 29.97 -20.85 4.78
CA ILE A 131 29.33 -19.93 5.73
C ILE A 131 29.20 -18.56 5.07
N GLY A 132 28.01 -17.98 5.14
CA GLY A 132 27.70 -16.68 4.55
C GLY A 132 26.30 -16.20 4.88
N GLY A 133 25.88 -15.08 4.28
CA GLY A 133 24.56 -14.54 4.54
C GLY A 133 24.28 -13.27 3.74
N GLN A 134 23.02 -12.81 3.80
CA GLN A 134 22.62 -11.57 3.15
C GLN A 134 23.40 -10.39 3.76
N GLY A 135 24.18 -9.70 2.93
CA GLY A 135 24.97 -8.54 3.36
C GLY A 135 26.43 -8.82 3.70
N LYS A 136 26.83 -10.09 3.85
CA LYS A 136 28.22 -10.49 4.13
C LYS A 136 28.93 -10.98 2.87
N THR A 137 30.23 -10.70 2.78
CA THR A 137 31.12 -11.36 1.80
C THR A 137 31.40 -12.77 2.30
N GLY A 138 31.19 -13.77 1.45
CA GLY A 138 31.44 -15.17 1.83
C GLY A 138 32.92 -15.45 2.03
N ILE A 139 33.24 -16.40 2.90
CA ILE A 139 34.62 -16.87 3.10
C ILE A 139 34.94 -17.90 2.00
N PRO A 140 35.99 -17.69 1.18
CA PRO A 140 36.35 -18.65 0.15
C PRO A 140 36.85 -19.97 0.74
N GLN A 141 36.29 -21.07 0.28
CA GLN A 141 36.73 -22.43 0.56
C GLN A 141 37.38 -23.00 -0.70
N SER A 142 38.71 -23.12 -0.67
CA SER A 142 39.50 -23.68 -1.77
C SER A 142 39.93 -25.11 -1.49
N PHE A 143 39.78 -26.00 -2.46
CA PHE A 143 40.23 -27.39 -2.36
C PHE A 143 40.45 -28.03 -3.73
N LYS A 144 41.33 -29.04 -3.78
CA LYS A 144 41.56 -29.85 -4.97
C LYS A 144 40.71 -31.14 -4.92
N LEU A 145 40.12 -31.53 -6.04
CA LEU A 145 39.36 -32.78 -6.20
C LEU A 145 39.68 -33.38 -7.58
N GLY A 146 40.46 -34.47 -7.59
CA GLY A 146 41.09 -34.96 -8.82
C GLY A 146 42.18 -33.99 -9.31
N ASP A 147 42.15 -33.64 -10.60
CA ASP A 147 43.10 -32.70 -11.22
C ASP A 147 42.64 -31.24 -11.18
N LEU A 148 41.42 -30.98 -10.67
CA LEU A 148 40.81 -29.66 -10.66
C LEU A 148 40.88 -29.01 -9.27
N GLU A 149 41.10 -27.70 -9.26
CA GLU A 149 41.05 -26.85 -8.07
C GLU A 149 39.75 -26.05 -8.06
N TYR A 150 39.01 -26.13 -6.95
CA TYR A 150 37.73 -25.48 -6.76
C TYR A 150 37.86 -24.42 -5.69
N THR A 151 37.33 -23.23 -5.94
CA THR A 151 37.11 -22.18 -4.93
C THR A 151 35.62 -21.87 -4.88
N LEU A 152 35.00 -22.15 -3.74
CA LEU A 152 33.58 -21.93 -3.52
C LEU A 152 33.36 -20.82 -2.51
N ILE A 153 32.38 -19.96 -2.78
CA ILE A 153 32.04 -18.80 -1.95
C ILE A 153 30.51 -18.70 -1.88
N TYR A 154 29.98 -18.54 -0.66
CA TYR A 154 28.56 -18.25 -0.44
C TYR A 154 28.42 -16.88 0.23
N GLY A 155 27.86 -15.90 -0.48
CA GLY A 155 27.71 -14.53 0.02
C GLY A 155 27.69 -13.50 -1.11
N ARG A 156 27.83 -12.21 -0.77
CA ARG A 156 27.92 -11.14 -1.77
C ARG A 156 29.26 -11.14 -2.48
N LYS A 157 29.23 -10.98 -3.80
CA LYS A 157 30.41 -10.74 -4.63
C LYS A 157 30.78 -9.26 -4.55
N THR A 158 32.00 -8.97 -4.13
CA THR A 158 32.53 -7.60 -4.07
C THR A 158 33.09 -7.20 -5.42
N TYR A 159 32.72 -6.02 -5.90
CA TYR A 159 33.30 -5.40 -7.09
C TYR A 159 34.04 -4.13 -6.65
N GLN A 160 35.25 -3.92 -7.16
CA GLN A 160 35.96 -2.66 -6.98
C GLN A 160 35.60 -1.69 -8.10
N LEU A 161 35.31 -0.44 -7.72
CA LEU A 161 35.03 0.65 -8.64
C LEU A 161 36.34 1.33 -9.06
N PRO A 162 36.41 1.91 -10.28
CA PRO A 162 37.60 2.63 -10.74
C PRO A 162 37.81 4.00 -10.05
N PHE A 163 36.84 4.43 -9.22
CA PHE A 163 36.88 5.66 -8.45
C PHE A 163 36.31 5.41 -7.05
N SER A 164 36.55 6.35 -6.14
CA SER A 164 36.02 6.32 -4.77
C SER A 164 34.88 7.32 -4.59
N ILE A 165 33.90 6.97 -3.75
CA ILE A 165 32.84 7.88 -3.32
C ILE A 165 32.97 8.09 -1.81
N LYS A 166 33.10 9.35 -1.39
CA LYS A 166 33.08 9.75 0.01
C LYS A 166 31.75 10.40 0.34
N LEU A 167 31.02 9.88 1.34
CA LEU A 167 29.89 10.58 1.94
C LEU A 167 30.42 11.76 2.77
N ASN A 168 30.02 12.97 2.43
CA ASN A 168 30.34 14.17 3.20
C ASN A 168 29.29 14.44 4.26
N ASP A 169 28.01 14.24 3.91
CA ASP A 169 26.87 14.57 4.76
C ASP A 169 25.62 13.82 4.25
N PHE A 170 24.72 13.45 5.16
CA PHE A 170 23.43 12.84 4.85
C PHE A 170 22.32 13.69 5.46
N ILE A 171 21.34 14.06 4.64
CA ILE A 171 20.24 14.95 5.02
C ILE A 171 18.95 14.22 4.77
N ALA A 172 18.12 14.09 5.81
CA ALA A 172 16.78 13.54 5.69
C ALA A 172 15.77 14.57 6.18
N GLU A 173 14.95 15.08 5.26
CA GLU A 173 13.86 15.99 5.61
C GLU A 173 12.64 15.20 6.05
N LYS A 174 12.00 15.66 7.12
CA LYS A 174 10.84 15.01 7.72
C LYS A 174 9.58 15.81 7.41
N HIS A 175 8.44 15.12 7.37
CA HIS A 175 7.17 15.82 7.39
C HIS A 175 7.04 16.59 8.71
N PRO A 176 6.40 17.78 8.70
CA PRO A 176 6.27 18.60 9.90
C PRO A 176 5.73 17.82 11.10
N GLY A 177 6.41 17.94 12.24
CA GLY A 177 6.01 17.29 13.50
C GLY A 177 6.20 15.77 13.57
N THR A 178 6.79 15.13 12.57
CA THR A 178 7.04 13.67 12.57
C THR A 178 8.50 13.34 12.85
N GLU A 179 8.75 12.20 13.49
CA GLU A 179 10.11 11.71 13.78
C GLU A 179 10.57 10.61 12.80
N SER A 180 9.62 9.88 12.21
CA SER A 180 9.85 8.71 11.36
C SER A 180 9.22 8.80 9.96
N SER A 181 8.55 9.92 9.63
CA SER A 181 7.94 10.15 8.32
C SER A 181 8.80 11.12 7.51
N TYR A 182 9.48 10.62 6.50
CA TYR A 182 10.43 11.39 5.71
C TYR A 182 9.78 11.93 4.44
N SER A 183 9.98 13.22 4.15
CA SER A 183 9.53 13.88 2.91
C SER A 183 10.58 13.80 1.80
N SER A 184 11.86 13.79 2.16
CA SER A 184 12.98 13.65 1.22
C SER A 184 14.24 13.15 1.95
N PHE A 185 15.19 12.59 1.21
CA PHE A 185 16.51 12.25 1.74
C PHE A 185 17.58 12.36 0.65
N GLU A 186 18.74 12.91 1.03
CA GLU A 186 19.85 13.30 0.17
C GLU A 186 21.20 12.91 0.80
N SER A 187 22.10 12.37 -0.03
CA SER A 187 23.51 12.19 0.29
C SER A 187 24.36 13.21 -0.46
N LYS A 188 25.10 14.04 0.26
CA LYS A 188 26.17 14.88 -0.31
C LYS A 188 27.44 14.06 -0.40
N VAL A 189 27.94 13.84 -1.62
CA VAL A 189 29.09 12.98 -1.85
C VAL A 189 30.19 13.68 -2.63
N THR A 190 31.43 13.26 -2.40
CA THR A 190 32.59 13.63 -3.22
C THR A 190 33.00 12.41 -4.04
N VAL A 191 33.00 12.54 -5.36
CA VAL A 191 33.55 11.54 -6.27
C VAL A 191 35.03 11.84 -6.45
N ILE A 192 35.88 10.85 -6.20
CA ILE A 192 37.34 10.97 -6.27
C ILE A 192 37.85 9.94 -7.28
N ASP A 193 38.22 10.42 -8.47
CA ASP A 193 38.81 9.61 -9.53
C ASP A 193 40.28 10.00 -9.71
N ASN A 194 41.17 9.14 -9.23
CA ASN A 194 42.62 9.34 -9.32
C ASN A 194 43.17 9.03 -10.72
N GLU A 195 42.48 8.22 -11.52
CA GLU A 195 42.90 7.85 -12.87
C GLU A 195 42.66 9.00 -13.85
N GLU A 196 41.48 9.63 -13.79
CA GLU A 196 41.11 10.79 -14.61
C GLU A 196 41.51 12.14 -13.98
N LYS A 197 42.07 12.12 -12.76
CA LYS A 197 42.37 13.31 -11.94
C LYS A 197 41.17 14.23 -11.79
N ASN A 198 39.99 13.64 -11.65
CA ASN A 198 38.74 14.37 -11.53
C ASN A 198 38.19 14.18 -10.12
N THR A 199 37.95 15.28 -9.40
CA THR A 199 37.32 15.27 -8.08
C THR A 199 36.27 16.34 -8.04
N PHE A 200 35.03 15.96 -7.74
CA PHE A 200 33.91 16.90 -7.71
C PHE A 200 32.91 16.52 -6.63
N HIS A 201 32.19 17.54 -6.15
CA HIS A 201 31.12 17.39 -5.19
C HIS A 201 29.79 17.28 -5.92
N THR A 202 28.96 16.35 -5.49
CA THR A 202 27.63 16.13 -6.06
C THR A 202 26.66 15.68 -4.97
N ARG A 203 25.39 15.63 -5.33
CA ARG A 203 24.29 15.25 -4.44
C ARG A 203 23.53 14.10 -5.07
N ILE A 204 23.20 13.09 -4.28
CA ILE A 204 22.41 11.94 -4.69
C ILE A 204 21.16 11.92 -3.84
N PHE A 205 20.00 12.07 -4.45
CA PHE A 205 18.71 12.10 -3.75
C PHE A 205 17.61 11.51 -4.62
N MET A 206 16.40 11.43 -4.07
CA MET A 206 15.27 10.86 -4.81
C MET A 206 15.06 11.58 -6.15
N ASN A 207 14.88 10.81 -7.23
CA ASN A 207 14.76 11.29 -8.62
C ASN A 207 16.01 12.00 -9.19
N ASN A 208 17.16 11.97 -8.51
CA ASN A 208 18.42 12.56 -8.96
C ASN A 208 19.58 11.58 -8.71
N VAL A 209 19.91 10.80 -9.74
CA VAL A 209 21.01 9.82 -9.71
C VAL A 209 22.33 10.45 -10.12
N LEU A 210 23.43 9.97 -9.51
CA LEU A 210 24.78 10.26 -10.00
C LEU A 210 25.10 9.29 -11.13
N ASP A 211 25.39 9.80 -12.32
CA ASP A 211 25.93 9.03 -13.46
C ASP A 211 27.39 9.41 -13.69
N TYR A 212 28.31 8.46 -13.52
CA TYR A 212 29.74 8.66 -13.76
C TYR A 212 30.41 7.39 -14.31
N ARG A 213 31.14 7.52 -15.42
CA ARG A 213 31.78 6.40 -16.16
C ARG A 213 30.83 5.22 -16.44
N GLY A 214 29.55 5.48 -16.70
CA GLY A 214 28.54 4.45 -16.95
C GLY A 214 28.00 3.76 -15.68
N TYR A 215 28.49 4.14 -14.49
CA TYR A 215 27.92 3.74 -13.20
C TYR A 215 26.87 4.75 -12.75
N ARG A 216 25.68 4.25 -12.45
CA ARG A 216 24.61 5.04 -11.81
C ARG A 216 24.47 4.67 -10.36
N PHE A 217 24.53 5.68 -9.50
CA PHE A 217 24.31 5.58 -8.07
C PHE A 217 22.98 6.22 -7.72
N PHE A 218 22.12 5.43 -7.11
CA PHE A 218 20.82 5.86 -6.62
C PHE A 218 20.73 5.69 -5.10
N GLN A 219 20.05 6.64 -4.45
CA GLN A 219 19.76 6.65 -3.03
C GLN A 219 18.70 5.59 -2.65
N ALA A 220 19.11 4.35 -2.40
CA ALA A 220 18.21 3.24 -2.12
C ALA A 220 17.66 3.19 -0.68
N GLY A 221 18.36 3.83 0.27
CA GLY A 221 17.92 3.95 1.65
C GLY A 221 19.04 4.49 2.54
N PHE A 222 18.85 4.46 3.85
CA PHE A 222 19.80 4.97 4.82
C PHE A 222 19.73 4.15 6.11
N GLU A 223 20.75 4.28 6.95
CA GLU A 223 20.77 3.63 8.26
C GLU A 223 19.74 4.29 9.20
N PRO A 224 19.00 3.53 10.03
CA PRO A 224 17.94 4.09 10.88
C PRO A 224 18.39 5.18 11.86
N ASP A 225 19.68 5.23 12.17
CA ASP A 225 20.32 6.26 13.02
C ASP A 225 20.79 7.49 12.23
N GLU A 226 20.44 7.57 10.94
CA GLU A 226 20.78 8.65 10.00
C GLU A 226 22.31 8.83 9.81
N SER A 227 23.13 7.87 10.25
CA SER A 227 24.60 7.95 10.24
C SER A 227 25.23 7.59 8.89
N GLY A 228 24.48 6.92 8.02
CA GLY A 228 25.01 6.32 6.80
C GLY A 228 23.99 6.18 5.68
N THR A 229 24.51 6.18 4.45
CA THR A 229 23.71 6.05 3.23
C THR A 229 23.84 4.66 2.61
N ARG A 230 22.75 4.14 2.04
CA ARG A 230 22.76 2.94 1.21
C ARG A 230 22.47 3.33 -0.23
N LEU A 231 23.48 3.18 -1.09
CA LEU A 231 23.35 3.43 -2.52
C LEU A 231 23.16 2.12 -3.28
N SER A 232 22.22 2.10 -4.22
CA SER A 232 22.13 1.07 -5.25
C SER A 232 22.99 1.49 -6.44
N VAL A 233 23.76 0.55 -6.99
CA VAL A 233 24.67 0.81 -8.10
C VAL A 233 24.30 -0.03 -9.30
N ASN A 234 24.17 0.60 -10.45
CA ASN A 234 23.98 -0.06 -11.74
C ASN A 234 25.09 0.37 -12.70
N HIS A 235 25.51 -0.50 -13.62
CA HIS A 235 26.52 -0.17 -14.62
C HIS A 235 25.99 -0.52 -16.01
N ASP A 236 25.57 0.51 -16.75
CA ASP A 236 24.98 0.37 -18.08
C ASP A 236 25.18 1.64 -18.93
N PHE A 237 26.21 1.62 -19.78
CA PHE A 237 26.54 2.74 -20.66
C PHE A 237 25.68 2.78 -21.95
N TRP A 238 25.54 1.65 -22.64
CA TRP A 238 24.90 1.57 -23.96
C TRP A 238 23.43 1.16 -23.92
N GLY A 239 23.03 0.35 -22.94
CA GLY A 239 21.69 -0.25 -22.87
C GLY A 239 20.60 0.81 -22.69
N THR A 240 20.87 1.83 -21.89
CA THR A 240 19.94 2.94 -21.66
C THR A 240 19.62 3.71 -22.95
N TRP A 241 20.64 4.15 -23.68
CA TRP A 241 20.44 4.91 -24.94
C TRP A 241 19.75 4.07 -26.01
N THR A 242 20.16 2.81 -26.16
CA THR A 242 19.54 1.87 -27.10
C THR A 242 18.05 1.70 -26.79
N SER A 243 17.71 1.52 -25.51
CA SER A 243 16.32 1.37 -25.06
C SER A 243 15.52 2.65 -25.29
N TYR A 244 16.08 3.82 -24.96
CA TYR A 244 15.38 5.10 -25.09
C TYR A 244 15.09 5.47 -26.54
N ILE A 245 16.04 5.23 -27.45
CA ILE A 245 15.83 5.43 -28.89
C ILE A 245 14.73 4.48 -29.40
N GLY A 246 14.76 3.21 -28.97
CA GLY A 246 13.72 2.24 -29.29
C GLY A 246 12.33 2.69 -28.81
N TYR A 247 12.23 3.15 -27.56
CA TYR A 247 10.98 3.67 -26.98
C TYR A 247 10.48 4.88 -27.74
N PHE A 248 11.36 5.83 -28.09
CA PHE A 248 11.01 7.02 -28.84
C PHE A 248 10.45 6.70 -30.23
N LEU A 249 11.12 5.80 -30.97
CA LEU A 249 10.64 5.34 -32.28
C LEU A 249 9.27 4.63 -32.16
N LEU A 250 9.10 3.80 -31.14
CA LEU A 250 7.84 3.14 -30.85
C LEU A 250 6.72 4.14 -30.55
N TYR A 251 6.98 5.19 -29.75
CA TYR A 251 6.02 6.23 -29.42
C TYR A 251 5.52 6.96 -30.66
N ILE A 252 6.44 7.39 -31.52
CA ILE A 252 6.10 8.06 -32.78
C ILE A 252 5.24 7.14 -33.65
N GLY A 253 5.62 5.87 -33.77
CA GLY A 253 4.87 4.88 -34.54
C GLY A 253 3.44 4.69 -34.00
N LEU A 254 3.29 4.51 -32.69
CA LEU A 254 1.98 4.31 -32.04
C LEU A 254 1.09 5.56 -32.11
N MET A 255 1.67 6.76 -31.95
CA MET A 255 0.94 8.01 -32.09
C MET A 255 0.48 8.24 -33.53
N ALA A 256 1.34 7.99 -34.52
CA ALA A 256 1.00 8.12 -35.93
C ALA A 256 -0.23 7.27 -36.32
N ILE A 257 -0.38 6.08 -35.74
CA ILE A 257 -1.53 5.19 -35.96
C ILE A 257 -2.86 5.85 -35.58
N LEU A 258 -2.89 6.73 -34.57
CA LEU A 258 -4.11 7.37 -34.09
C LEU A 258 -4.57 8.56 -34.95
N PHE A 259 -3.63 9.24 -35.62
CA PHE A 259 -3.90 10.49 -36.34
C PHE A 259 -3.92 10.35 -37.87
N ASP A 260 -3.27 9.33 -38.43
CA ASP A 260 -3.29 9.11 -39.88
C ASP A 260 -4.64 8.51 -40.34
N LYS A 261 -5.20 9.13 -41.38
CA LYS A 261 -6.49 8.80 -42.01
C LYS A 261 -6.44 7.47 -42.78
N ASN A 262 -5.26 7.00 -43.19
CA ASN A 262 -5.08 5.75 -43.95
C ASN A 262 -4.91 4.52 -43.05
N THR A 263 -4.87 4.73 -41.74
CA THR A 263 -4.72 3.64 -40.76
C THR A 263 -6.04 2.90 -40.54
N ARG A 264 -5.93 1.72 -39.93
CA ARG A 264 -7.09 0.96 -39.48
C ARG A 264 -7.97 1.74 -38.49
N PHE A 265 -7.39 2.62 -37.68
CA PHE A 265 -8.14 3.52 -36.79
C PHE A 265 -9.02 4.48 -37.61
N GLY A 266 -8.46 5.11 -38.64
CA GLY A 266 -9.20 5.93 -39.61
C GLY A 266 -10.29 5.15 -40.36
N ASP A 267 -10.02 3.91 -40.76
CA ASP A 267 -10.99 3.00 -41.39
C ASP A 267 -12.18 2.67 -40.48
N ILE A 268 -11.91 2.34 -39.22
CA ILE A 268 -12.97 2.01 -38.26
C ILE A 268 -13.81 3.25 -37.99
N LYS A 269 -13.19 4.43 -37.86
CA LYS A 269 -13.91 5.71 -37.75
C LYS A 269 -14.83 5.96 -38.95
N ARG A 270 -14.34 5.74 -40.19
CA ARG A 270 -15.16 5.81 -41.41
C ARG A 270 -16.30 4.79 -41.43
N LYS A 271 -16.05 3.53 -41.06
CA LYS A 271 -17.07 2.47 -40.99
C LYS A 271 -18.13 2.81 -39.95
N LEU A 272 -17.71 3.30 -38.80
CA LEU A 272 -18.58 3.80 -37.74
C LEU A 272 -19.43 4.99 -38.25
N ASP A 273 -18.85 5.94 -38.96
CA ASP A 273 -19.57 7.08 -39.56
C ASP A 273 -20.56 6.65 -40.65
N ASN A 274 -20.24 5.59 -41.42
CA ASN A 274 -21.16 5.01 -42.40
C ASN A 274 -22.34 4.28 -41.73
N VAL A 275 -22.10 3.56 -40.63
CA VAL A 275 -23.19 2.97 -39.81
C VAL A 275 -24.04 4.08 -39.20
N LYS A 276 -23.41 5.16 -38.71
CA LYS A 276 -24.09 6.35 -38.17
C LYS A 276 -24.93 7.06 -39.24
N ARG A 277 -24.42 7.22 -40.48
CA ARG A 277 -25.18 7.79 -41.62
C ARG A 277 -26.41 6.95 -41.99
N LYS A 278 -26.31 5.61 -41.92
CA LYS A 278 -27.44 4.71 -42.15
C LYS A 278 -28.50 4.83 -41.05
N LYS A 279 -28.09 5.03 -39.79
CA LYS A 279 -29.01 5.35 -38.68
C LYS A 279 -29.63 6.76 -38.78
N ALA A 280 -28.90 7.75 -39.33
CA ALA A 280 -29.35 9.14 -39.44
C ALA A 280 -30.50 9.35 -40.45
N LYS A 281 -30.67 8.46 -41.45
CA LYS A 281 -31.77 8.54 -42.44
C LYS A 281 -33.16 8.16 -41.90
N MET A 282 -33.28 7.77 -40.62
CA MET A 282 -34.56 7.42 -39.98
C MET A 282 -35.05 8.44 -38.94
N ALA A 283 -34.46 9.64 -38.87
CA ALA A 283 -34.79 10.62 -37.83
C ALA A 283 -34.76 12.07 -38.35
N ALA A 284 -35.88 12.52 -38.94
CA ALA A 284 -36.11 13.95 -39.20
C ALA A 284 -37.60 14.28 -39.01
N GLY A 285 -37.91 15.26 -38.16
CA GLY A 285 -39.26 15.81 -37.99
C GLY A 285 -39.61 16.20 -36.55
N ALA A 286 -39.18 17.39 -36.10
CA ALA A 286 -39.63 18.11 -34.89
C ALA A 286 -40.83 19.01 -35.25
N MET A 287 -41.80 19.32 -34.36
CA MET A 287 -41.75 20.45 -33.39
C MET A 287 -43.07 20.56 -32.53
N LEU A 288 -42.95 21.18 -31.33
CA LEU A 288 -43.91 22.03 -30.53
C LEU A 288 -45.19 21.38 -29.90
N LEU A 289 -45.69 21.61 -28.65
CA LEU A 289 -45.50 22.52 -27.49
C LEU A 289 -46.06 21.91 -26.14
N PHE A 290 -45.56 22.46 -25.01
CA PHE A 290 -45.83 22.49 -23.53
C PHE A 290 -46.88 21.68 -22.72
N GLY A 291 -46.52 21.45 -21.43
CA GLY A 291 -47.41 21.50 -20.24
C GLY A 291 -46.87 20.81 -18.95
N LEU A 292 -46.51 21.58 -17.90
CA LEU A 292 -46.14 21.17 -16.51
C LEU A 292 -47.41 21.02 -15.63
N SER A 293 -47.50 20.17 -14.59
CA SER A 293 -47.16 20.44 -13.16
C SER A 293 -47.75 19.33 -12.24
N GLY A 294 -47.28 19.15 -10.99
CA GLY A 294 -48.13 18.65 -9.89
C GLY A 294 -47.51 17.80 -8.75
N PHE A 295 -47.46 18.41 -7.56
CA PHE A 295 -46.99 18.06 -6.19
C PHE A 295 -47.31 16.72 -5.48
N ALA A 296 -46.35 16.33 -4.61
CA ALA A 296 -46.35 15.92 -3.20
C ALA A 296 -47.40 14.94 -2.58
N GLN A 297 -46.93 13.99 -1.75
CA GLN A 297 -47.26 13.94 -0.30
C GLN A 297 -46.39 12.97 0.51
N ASP A 298 -46.33 13.28 1.81
CA ASP A 298 -45.61 12.68 2.95
C ASP A 298 -45.76 11.17 3.17
N HIS A 299 -44.80 10.59 3.90
CA HIS A 299 -45.12 9.74 5.06
C HIS A 299 -44.00 9.77 6.12
N ILE A 300 -44.41 10.12 7.34
CA ILE A 300 -43.70 10.06 8.62
C ILE A 300 -43.76 8.62 9.15
N HIS A 301 -42.65 8.09 9.68
CA HIS A 301 -42.67 6.96 10.61
C HIS A 301 -41.57 7.11 11.69
N GLU A 302 -42.01 7.33 12.93
CA GLU A 302 -41.22 7.13 14.16
C GLU A 302 -41.39 5.71 14.72
N LYS A 303 -40.33 5.17 15.35
CA LYS A 303 -40.39 4.16 16.44
C LYS A 303 -39.18 4.31 17.41
N PRO A 304 -39.30 3.89 18.69
CA PRO A 304 -38.51 4.29 19.89
C PRO A 304 -37.50 3.20 20.36
N THR A 305 -36.71 3.25 21.46
CA THR A 305 -35.79 4.22 22.12
C THR A 305 -34.76 3.38 22.93
N GLU A 306 -33.49 3.78 23.03
CA GLU A 306 -32.46 3.27 23.97
C GLU A 306 -32.11 4.35 25.01
N LYS A 307 -32.77 4.33 26.18
CA LYS A 307 -33.11 5.58 26.89
C LYS A 307 -32.19 6.04 28.04
N GLN A 308 -30.96 5.54 28.19
CA GLN A 308 -30.10 5.97 29.31
C GLN A 308 -28.72 6.53 28.93
N ILE A 309 -28.23 6.30 27.70
CA ILE A 309 -27.03 6.97 27.17
C ILE A 309 -27.41 8.24 26.38
N ASP A 310 -28.58 8.23 25.72
CA ASP A 310 -29.03 9.32 24.83
C ASP A 310 -29.46 10.61 25.55
N SER A 311 -29.91 10.50 26.79
CA SER A 311 -30.34 11.68 27.56
C SER A 311 -29.18 12.59 27.95
N LEU A 312 -27.95 12.08 28.05
CA LEU A 312 -26.76 12.89 28.35
C LEU A 312 -26.16 13.50 27.07
N LEU A 313 -26.04 12.73 25.99
CA LEU A 313 -25.49 13.22 24.72
C LEU A 313 -26.38 14.30 24.06
N GLN A 314 -27.71 14.16 24.15
CA GLN A 314 -28.63 15.18 23.62
C GLN A 314 -28.68 16.45 24.49
N LYS A 315 -28.48 16.34 25.81
CA LYS A 315 -28.50 17.49 26.74
C LYS A 315 -27.34 18.46 26.51
N TYR A 316 -26.17 17.94 26.15
CA TYR A 316 -24.95 18.72 25.90
C TYR A 316 -24.60 18.83 24.40
N LYS A 317 -25.59 18.66 23.51
CA LYS A 317 -25.39 18.80 22.07
C LYS A 317 -25.02 20.25 21.73
N VAL A 318 -23.80 20.43 21.23
CA VAL A 318 -23.28 21.72 20.76
C VAL A 318 -24.06 22.18 19.53
N SER A 319 -24.30 23.48 19.37
CA SER A 319 -24.96 24.02 18.17
C SER A 319 -24.13 23.72 16.91
N GLU A 320 -24.80 23.47 15.77
CA GLU A 320 -24.09 23.21 14.51
C GLU A 320 -23.22 24.40 14.09
N GLU A 321 -23.68 25.62 14.35
CA GLU A 321 -22.93 26.86 14.05
C GLU A 321 -21.61 26.93 14.83
N HIS A 322 -21.63 26.65 16.14
CA HIS A 322 -20.42 26.67 16.95
C HIS A 322 -19.50 25.48 16.63
N ALA A 323 -20.07 24.29 16.40
CA ALA A 323 -19.30 23.13 15.97
C ALA A 323 -18.58 23.38 14.64
N ALA A 324 -19.19 24.12 13.70
CA ALA A 324 -18.56 24.52 12.45
C ALA A 324 -17.42 25.55 12.63
N LYS A 325 -17.43 26.35 13.70
CA LYS A 325 -16.28 27.21 14.06
C LYS A 325 -15.13 26.38 14.60
N PHE A 326 -15.41 25.42 15.47
CA PHE A 326 -14.41 24.46 15.96
C PHE A 326 -13.83 23.60 14.83
N GLY A 327 -14.67 23.13 13.90
CA GLY A 327 -14.26 22.35 12.73
C GLY A 327 -13.26 23.07 11.81
N ARG A 328 -13.16 24.40 11.88
CA ARG A 328 -12.18 25.22 11.13
C ARG A 328 -10.82 25.33 11.82
N VAL A 329 -10.70 24.93 13.09
CA VAL A 329 -9.40 24.88 13.77
C VAL A 329 -8.49 23.91 13.03
N ILE A 330 -7.21 24.23 12.91
CA ILE A 330 -6.24 23.37 12.24
C ILE A 330 -5.60 22.41 13.24
N ILE A 331 -5.40 21.17 12.82
CA ILE A 331 -4.59 20.17 13.53
C ILE A 331 -3.46 19.66 12.65
N GLN A 332 -2.39 19.16 13.27
CA GLN A 332 -1.31 18.42 12.61
C GLN A 332 -1.53 16.93 12.83
N ASP A 333 -1.93 16.18 11.80
CA ASP A 333 -2.15 14.74 11.99
C ASP A 333 -0.86 13.97 12.28
N ALA A 334 -0.98 12.69 12.65
CA ALA A 334 0.18 11.84 12.96
C ALA A 334 1.17 11.66 11.78
N GLY A 335 0.74 11.95 10.54
CA GLY A 335 1.58 11.93 9.35
C GLY A 335 2.23 13.29 9.03
N GLY A 336 1.95 14.32 9.82
CA GLY A 336 2.44 15.70 9.65
C GLY A 336 1.62 16.57 8.71
N ARG A 337 0.45 16.11 8.25
CA ARG A 337 -0.45 16.89 7.38
C ARG A 337 -1.28 17.87 8.21
N MET A 338 -1.23 19.14 7.81
CA MET A 338 -2.10 20.19 8.34
C MET A 338 -3.49 20.07 7.72
N LYS A 339 -4.52 19.85 8.55
CA LYS A 339 -5.91 19.72 8.09
C LYS A 339 -6.89 20.36 9.08
N PRO A 340 -8.08 20.80 8.63
CA PRO A 340 -9.11 21.25 9.54
C PRO A 340 -9.61 20.10 10.42
N VAL A 341 -10.01 20.43 11.65
CA VAL A 341 -10.67 19.51 12.58
C VAL A 341 -11.86 18.83 11.92
N ASN A 342 -12.59 19.52 11.04
CA ASN A 342 -13.70 18.95 10.26
C ASN A 342 -13.31 17.74 9.41
N THR A 343 -12.17 17.80 8.73
CA THR A 343 -11.66 16.66 7.97
C THR A 343 -11.33 15.51 8.90
N PHE A 344 -10.63 15.80 10.00
CA PHE A 344 -10.24 14.78 10.96
C PHE A 344 -11.43 14.13 11.66
N SER A 345 -12.41 14.91 12.11
CA SER A 345 -13.62 14.44 12.79
C SER A 345 -14.43 13.53 11.86
N SER A 346 -14.57 13.91 10.59
CA SER A 346 -15.22 13.11 9.55
C SER A 346 -14.44 11.82 9.28
N GLU A 347 -13.11 11.89 9.14
CA GLU A 347 -12.24 10.72 8.95
C GLU A 347 -12.34 9.75 10.14
N LEU A 348 -12.26 10.27 11.37
CA LEU A 348 -12.38 9.51 12.61
C LEU A 348 -13.72 8.75 12.64
N LEU A 349 -14.83 9.47 12.47
CA LEU A 349 -16.16 8.89 12.56
C LEU A 349 -16.38 7.85 11.47
N ARG A 350 -15.94 8.11 10.23
CA ARG A 350 -16.06 7.16 9.11
C ARG A 350 -15.18 5.93 9.30
N LYS A 351 -13.96 6.08 9.85
CA LYS A 351 -13.03 4.96 10.09
C LYS A 351 -13.53 4.06 11.22
N VAL A 352 -14.02 4.65 12.31
CA VAL A 352 -14.49 3.92 13.49
C VAL A 352 -15.89 3.32 13.25
N SER A 353 -16.85 4.13 12.80
CA SER A 353 -18.28 3.76 12.74
C SER A 353 -18.83 3.42 11.35
N LYS A 354 -18.08 3.72 10.27
CA LYS A 354 -18.57 3.66 8.87
C LYS A 354 -19.72 4.62 8.54
N SER A 355 -20.04 5.55 9.44
CA SER A 355 -21.01 6.64 9.23
C SER A 355 -20.31 8.00 9.22
N ASP A 356 -20.92 8.99 8.56
CA ASP A 356 -20.49 10.40 8.60
C ASP A 356 -21.20 11.20 9.70
N THR A 357 -22.22 10.60 10.32
CA THR A 357 -22.99 11.15 11.44
C THR A 357 -23.20 10.09 12.52
N TYR A 358 -23.38 10.54 13.75
CA TYR A 358 -23.80 9.66 14.84
C TYR A 358 -25.11 10.18 15.41
N LYS A 359 -26.19 9.43 15.17
CA LYS A 359 -27.56 9.87 15.46
C LYS A 359 -27.83 11.24 14.80
N ASP A 360 -28.23 12.24 15.58
CA ASP A 360 -28.51 13.59 15.07
C ASP A 360 -27.28 14.53 15.10
N MET A 361 -26.09 14.01 15.38
CA MET A 361 -24.86 14.80 15.47
C MET A 361 -24.00 14.63 14.22
N ASN A 362 -23.50 15.75 13.70
CA ASN A 362 -22.44 15.76 12.70
C ASN A 362 -21.08 15.39 13.33
N SER A 363 -20.07 15.12 12.51
CA SER A 363 -18.77 14.66 12.98
C SER A 363 -18.06 15.62 13.95
N ASP A 364 -18.20 16.94 13.76
CA ASP A 364 -17.61 17.96 14.64
C ASP A 364 -18.25 17.96 16.02
N GLN A 365 -19.58 17.85 16.07
CA GLN A 365 -20.33 17.71 17.32
C GLN A 365 -19.98 16.42 18.05
N VAL A 366 -19.76 15.33 17.31
CA VAL A 366 -19.34 14.05 17.88
C VAL A 366 -17.96 14.17 18.51
N LEU A 367 -16.99 14.76 17.81
CA LEU A 367 -15.64 14.94 18.35
C LEU A 367 -15.64 15.86 19.58
N LEU A 368 -16.38 16.97 19.56
CA LEU A 368 -16.56 17.83 20.73
C LEU A 368 -17.22 17.10 21.90
N SER A 369 -18.20 16.25 21.61
CA SER A 369 -18.84 15.42 22.63
C SER A 369 -17.87 14.37 23.21
N MET A 370 -17.03 13.77 22.36
CA MET A 370 -15.97 12.83 22.76
C MET A 370 -14.96 13.49 23.70
N THR A 371 -14.59 14.74 23.44
CA THR A 371 -13.64 15.48 24.28
C THR A 371 -14.24 15.99 25.58
N MET A 372 -15.54 16.34 25.59
CA MET A 372 -16.24 16.79 26.79
C MET A 372 -16.66 15.62 27.70
N PHE A 373 -16.96 14.46 27.13
CA PHE A 373 -17.55 13.31 27.83
C PHE A 373 -16.83 11.99 27.49
N ASP A 374 -15.51 12.00 27.56
CA ASP A 374 -14.60 10.87 27.31
C ASP A 374 -15.07 9.57 28.01
N LYS A 375 -15.43 9.64 29.30
CA LYS A 375 -15.92 8.50 30.10
C LYS A 375 -17.23 7.91 29.57
N VAL A 376 -18.10 8.75 29.00
CA VAL A 376 -19.36 8.28 28.40
C VAL A 376 -19.05 7.56 27.10
N TRP A 377 -18.25 8.19 26.24
CA TRP A 377 -17.87 7.65 24.94
C TRP A 377 -17.02 6.37 25.02
N TYR A 378 -16.35 6.12 26.14
CA TYR A 378 -15.71 4.83 26.44
C TYR A 378 -16.70 3.66 26.38
N SER A 379 -17.97 3.90 26.73
CA SER A 379 -19.04 2.90 26.79
C SER A 379 -20.01 2.97 25.61
N VAL A 380 -19.83 3.92 24.68
CA VAL A 380 -20.72 4.08 23.53
C VAL A 380 -20.35 3.06 22.45
N PRO A 381 -21.28 2.20 22.00
CA PRO A 381 -21.01 1.24 20.93
C PRO A 381 -20.93 1.96 19.57
N ILE A 382 -19.71 2.28 19.14
CA ILE A 382 -19.43 3.03 17.90
C ILE A 382 -18.44 2.30 16.97
N ILE A 383 -17.65 1.36 17.49
CA ILE A 383 -16.65 0.63 16.70
C ILE A 383 -17.37 -0.40 15.83
N TYR A 384 -17.41 -0.17 14.52
CA TYR A 384 -18.07 -1.08 13.59
C TYR A 384 -17.37 -2.44 13.51
N LEU A 385 -18.16 -3.51 13.64
CA LEU A 385 -17.72 -4.89 13.58
C LEU A 385 -18.21 -5.55 12.29
N LYS A 386 -17.27 -5.99 11.47
CA LYS A 386 -17.59 -6.74 10.24
C LYS A 386 -18.38 -8.02 10.57
N ARG A 387 -19.38 -8.33 9.74
CA ARG A 387 -20.18 -9.56 9.87
C ARG A 387 -19.32 -10.81 9.65
N GLY A 388 -19.55 -11.84 10.46
CA GLY A 388 -18.91 -13.17 10.33
C GLY A 388 -17.65 -13.39 11.18
N ASN A 389 -17.23 -12.41 12.00
CA ASN A 389 -16.14 -12.61 12.97
C ASN A 389 -16.70 -12.84 14.38
N ASP A 390 -17.14 -14.07 14.62
CA ASP A 390 -17.78 -14.48 15.88
C ASP A 390 -16.75 -14.58 17.01
N SER A 391 -15.49 -14.89 16.68
CA SER A 391 -14.39 -14.98 17.65
C SER A 391 -14.04 -13.63 18.25
N LEU A 392 -13.99 -12.57 17.42
CA LEU A 392 -13.76 -11.21 17.90
C LEU A 392 -14.86 -10.79 18.88
N ARG A 393 -16.12 -11.08 18.55
CA ARG A 393 -17.28 -10.77 19.42
C ARG A 393 -17.24 -11.56 20.73
N LYS A 394 -16.83 -12.82 20.67
CA LYS A 394 -16.64 -13.66 21.85
C LYS A 394 -15.52 -13.14 22.76
N ILE A 395 -14.41 -12.66 22.21
CA ILE A 395 -13.29 -12.08 22.98
C ILE A 395 -13.71 -10.73 23.59
N ALA A 396 -14.42 -9.90 22.84
CA ALA A 396 -14.96 -8.63 23.33
C ALA A 396 -16.04 -8.84 24.41
N GLY A 397 -16.74 -9.97 24.41
CA GLY A 397 -17.79 -10.31 25.39
C GLY A 397 -19.17 -9.78 24.98
N ILE A 398 -19.40 -9.59 23.68
CA ILE A 398 -20.60 -8.98 23.10
C ILE A 398 -21.40 -9.99 22.28
N ASP A 399 -22.67 -9.67 22.00
CA ASP A 399 -23.57 -10.52 21.22
C ASP A 399 -22.98 -10.85 19.84
N VAL A 400 -23.16 -12.09 19.39
CA VAL A 400 -22.60 -12.59 18.11
C VAL A 400 -23.17 -11.83 16.90
N LYS A 401 -24.34 -11.20 17.03
CA LYS A 401 -24.98 -10.38 16.00
C LYS A 401 -24.74 -8.88 16.19
N ALA A 402 -24.00 -8.45 17.22
CA ALA A 402 -23.69 -7.05 17.45
C ALA A 402 -22.97 -6.44 16.23
N GLU A 403 -23.47 -5.29 15.77
CA GLU A 403 -22.87 -4.55 14.66
C GLU A 403 -21.80 -3.56 15.14
N TYR A 404 -21.90 -3.10 16.39
CA TYR A 404 -20.97 -2.16 17.00
C TYR A 404 -20.48 -2.67 18.34
N ALA A 405 -19.24 -2.33 18.69
CA ALA A 405 -18.64 -2.49 20.02
C ALA A 405 -18.31 -1.13 20.64
N ALA A 406 -18.33 -1.07 21.97
CA ALA A 406 -17.77 0.04 22.72
C ALA A 406 -16.25 -0.10 22.84
N LEU A 407 -15.57 1.02 23.15
CA LEU A 407 -14.12 0.97 23.38
C LEU A 407 -13.79 0.08 24.58
N GLY A 408 -14.58 0.18 25.65
CA GLY A 408 -14.44 -0.62 26.86
C GLY A 408 -14.53 -2.13 26.64
N ASP A 409 -15.21 -2.60 25.59
CA ASP A 409 -15.35 -4.03 25.31
C ASP A 409 -13.99 -4.70 25.01
N PHE A 410 -12.98 -3.93 24.59
CA PHE A 410 -11.65 -4.44 24.24
C PHE A 410 -10.63 -4.42 25.37
N PHE A 411 -11.00 -3.91 26.54
CA PHE A 411 -10.15 -3.87 27.73
C PHE A 411 -10.75 -4.74 28.84
N ASP A 412 -9.90 -5.41 29.61
CA ASP A 412 -10.34 -6.16 30.80
C ASP A 412 -10.50 -5.23 32.03
N ASN A 413 -10.98 -5.78 33.14
CA ASN A 413 -11.18 -5.02 34.39
C ASN A 413 -9.88 -4.48 35.00
N GLN A 414 -8.72 -4.92 34.51
CA GLN A 414 -7.39 -4.46 34.94
C GLN A 414 -6.80 -3.44 33.95
N GLY A 415 -7.51 -3.13 32.85
CA GLY A 415 -7.05 -2.21 31.81
C GLY A 415 -6.16 -2.87 30.75
N ASN A 416 -5.97 -4.19 30.75
CA ASN A 416 -5.17 -4.86 29.73
C ASN A 416 -5.95 -4.97 28.42
N TYR A 417 -5.24 -4.79 27.31
CA TYR A 417 -5.82 -4.91 25.98
C TYR A 417 -6.03 -6.39 25.58
N LYS A 418 -7.29 -6.80 25.41
CA LYS A 418 -7.69 -8.20 25.19
C LYS A 418 -7.13 -8.81 23.90
N LEU A 419 -6.80 -8.00 22.89
CA LEU A 419 -6.33 -8.47 21.58
C LEU A 419 -4.80 -8.58 21.47
N SER A 420 -4.05 -8.09 22.45
CA SER A 420 -2.58 -7.97 22.43
C SER A 420 -1.84 -9.24 21.97
N LYS A 421 -2.07 -10.39 22.62
CA LYS A 421 -1.41 -11.66 22.30
C LYS A 421 -1.70 -12.17 20.88
N LEU A 422 -2.91 -11.92 20.38
CA LEU A 422 -3.33 -12.34 19.03
C LEU A 422 -2.74 -11.41 17.96
N LEU A 423 -2.65 -10.12 18.27
CA LEU A 423 -2.08 -9.10 17.39
C LEU A 423 -0.57 -9.27 17.24
N GLU A 424 0.14 -9.64 18.31
CA GLU A 424 1.58 -9.89 18.24
C GLU A 424 1.92 -10.99 17.22
N GLY A 425 1.15 -12.07 17.21
CA GLY A 425 1.26 -13.11 16.17
C GLY A 425 0.86 -12.59 14.79
N ALA A 426 -0.23 -11.82 14.70
CA ALA A 426 -0.74 -11.29 13.43
C ALA A 426 0.24 -10.30 12.75
N TYR A 427 0.89 -9.42 13.51
CA TYR A 427 1.85 -8.44 13.00
C TYR A 427 3.20 -9.05 12.61
N ARG A 428 3.55 -10.24 13.14
CA ARG A 428 4.78 -10.98 12.78
C ARG A 428 4.67 -11.74 11.45
N GLU A 429 3.45 -11.98 10.97
CA GLU A 429 3.20 -12.67 9.70
C GLU A 429 3.43 -11.76 8.50
N ALA A 430 4.16 -12.25 7.49
CA ALA A 430 4.40 -11.51 6.26
C ALA A 430 3.11 -11.35 5.43
N VAL A 431 2.21 -12.35 5.50
CA VAL A 431 0.90 -12.35 4.83
C VAL A 431 -0.17 -12.82 5.82
N PRO A 432 -0.79 -11.91 6.59
CA PRO A 432 -1.79 -12.28 7.58
C PRO A 432 -3.03 -12.92 6.93
N ASN A 433 -3.58 -13.97 7.53
CA ASN A 433 -4.83 -14.59 7.09
C ASN A 433 -6.05 -13.69 7.38
N GLN A 434 -7.24 -14.01 6.84
CA GLN A 434 -8.41 -13.14 6.98
C GLN A 434 -8.81 -12.90 8.44
N PHE A 435 -8.63 -13.90 9.30
CA PHE A 435 -8.86 -13.79 10.74
C PHE A 435 -7.91 -12.76 11.35
N GLN A 436 -6.60 -12.92 11.17
CA GLN A 436 -5.58 -11.97 11.65
C GLN A 436 -5.80 -10.55 11.14
N LYS A 437 -6.20 -10.38 9.87
CA LYS A 437 -6.52 -9.07 9.27
C LYS A 437 -7.70 -8.39 9.94
N ASP A 438 -8.77 -9.12 10.21
CA ASP A 438 -9.94 -8.55 10.86
C ASP A 438 -9.59 -8.06 12.29
N PHE A 439 -8.62 -8.68 12.97
CA PHE A 439 -8.12 -8.21 14.27
C PHE A 439 -7.24 -6.95 14.12
N ILE A 440 -6.35 -6.91 13.12
CA ILE A 440 -5.53 -5.72 12.81
C ILE A 440 -6.42 -4.51 12.44
N ASP A 441 -7.46 -4.70 11.63
CA ASP A 441 -8.41 -3.61 11.28
C ASP A 441 -9.13 -3.08 12.53
N ILE A 442 -9.51 -3.95 13.44
CA ILE A 442 -10.15 -3.57 14.71
C ILE A 442 -9.18 -2.85 15.64
N ASP A 443 -7.94 -3.35 15.76
CA ASP A 443 -6.87 -2.71 16.52
C ASP A 443 -6.62 -1.27 16.04
N LYS A 444 -6.56 -1.06 14.72
CA LYS A 444 -6.44 0.30 14.15
C LYS A 444 -7.59 1.22 14.56
N ARG A 445 -8.84 0.72 14.57
CA ARG A 445 -10.03 1.50 14.97
C ARG A 445 -10.05 1.78 16.47
N VAL A 446 -9.70 0.78 17.27
CA VAL A 446 -9.62 0.88 18.74
C VAL A 446 -8.58 1.92 19.12
N ASN A 447 -7.36 1.84 18.58
CA ASN A 447 -6.31 2.81 18.86
C ASN A 447 -6.69 4.22 18.36
N LEU A 448 -7.28 4.33 17.17
CA LEU A 448 -7.74 5.62 16.64
C LEU A 448 -8.80 6.27 17.55
N LEU A 449 -9.80 5.51 17.99
CA LEU A 449 -10.82 6.01 18.92
C LEU A 449 -10.23 6.31 20.29
N TYR A 450 -9.36 5.44 20.82
CA TYR A 450 -8.68 5.65 22.09
C TYR A 450 -7.88 6.95 22.09
N SER A 451 -7.03 7.19 21.09
CA SER A 451 -6.28 8.43 20.96
C SER A 451 -7.19 9.66 20.85
N ALA A 452 -8.34 9.51 20.18
CA ALA A 452 -9.33 10.60 20.08
C ALA A 452 -9.99 10.92 21.43
N LEU A 453 -10.42 9.91 22.19
CA LEU A 453 -11.01 10.09 23.52
C LEU A 453 -10.02 10.64 24.53
N MET A 454 -8.76 10.19 24.46
CA MET A 454 -7.71 10.70 25.33
C MET A 454 -7.33 12.15 25.00
N GLY A 455 -7.74 12.69 23.85
CA GLY A 455 -7.42 14.06 23.42
C GLY A 455 -6.05 14.20 22.73
N GLN A 456 -5.32 13.10 22.52
CA GLN A 456 -3.98 13.08 21.91
C GLN A 456 -4.00 13.54 20.45
N VAL A 457 -5.13 13.38 19.76
CA VAL A 457 -5.29 13.73 18.34
C VAL A 457 -5.46 15.23 18.09
N LEU A 458 -5.75 16.02 19.12
CA LEU A 458 -5.92 17.48 19.01
C LEU A 458 -4.59 18.22 19.17
N THR A 459 -3.68 17.97 18.24
CA THR A 459 -2.40 18.66 18.07
C THR A 459 -2.63 20.05 17.47
N VAL A 460 -3.02 20.99 18.32
CA VAL A 460 -3.45 22.36 17.92
C VAL A 460 -2.43 23.45 18.25
N PHE A 461 -1.40 23.15 19.04
CA PHE A 461 -0.44 24.13 19.52
C PHE A 461 0.90 24.04 18.76
N PRO A 462 1.21 24.96 17.83
CA PRO A 462 2.56 25.06 17.27
C PRO A 462 3.59 25.38 18.35
N ILE A 463 4.73 24.67 18.35
CA ILE A 463 5.89 25.04 19.16
C ILE A 463 6.62 26.21 18.47
N PRO A 464 6.76 27.39 19.12
CA PRO A 464 7.46 28.53 18.54
C PRO A 464 8.92 28.21 18.20
N GLY A 465 9.33 28.46 16.95
CA GLY A 465 10.72 28.30 16.52
C GLY A 465 11.21 26.85 16.39
N ASP A 466 10.33 25.85 16.47
CA ASP A 466 10.69 24.45 16.27
C ASP A 466 11.21 24.18 14.85
N ALA A 467 12.37 23.53 14.75
CA ALA A 467 13.03 23.29 13.47
C ALA A 467 12.21 22.43 12.49
N ASN A 468 11.31 21.57 13.01
CA ASN A 468 10.45 20.71 12.20
C ASN A 468 8.97 21.15 12.23
N ASN A 469 8.69 22.39 12.66
CA ASN A 469 7.33 22.94 12.80
C ASN A 469 6.38 21.97 13.56
N LYS A 470 6.84 21.36 14.65
CA LYS A 470 6.07 20.41 15.45
C LYS A 470 4.92 21.09 16.18
N TRP A 471 3.74 20.47 16.13
CA TRP A 471 2.56 20.87 16.89
C TRP A 471 2.28 19.81 17.94
N ILE A 472 1.80 20.25 19.09
CA ILE A 472 1.55 19.38 20.24
C ILE A 472 0.10 19.44 20.68
N SER A 473 -0.34 18.36 21.34
CA SER A 473 -1.64 18.31 21.98
C SER A 473 -1.62 19.15 23.27
N TYR A 474 -2.80 19.47 23.79
CA TYR A 474 -2.91 20.16 25.09
C TYR A 474 -2.39 19.33 26.27
N LEU A 475 -2.32 18.00 26.13
CA LEU A 475 -1.77 17.10 27.14
C LEU A 475 -0.25 17.20 27.17
N ASP A 476 0.35 17.25 25.99
CA ASP A 476 1.80 17.34 25.82
C ASP A 476 2.30 18.77 26.03
N ALA A 477 1.42 19.77 26.02
CA ALA A 477 1.77 21.18 26.23
C ALA A 477 2.47 21.44 27.58
N HIS A 478 2.27 20.58 28.59
CA HIS A 478 2.98 20.66 29.87
C HIS A 478 4.44 20.18 29.81
N THR A 479 4.78 19.41 28.77
CA THR A 479 6.13 18.83 28.59
C THR A 479 7.10 19.79 27.90
N VAL A 480 6.58 20.87 27.30
CA VAL A 480 7.36 21.85 26.55
C VAL A 480 7.51 23.12 27.39
N ASN A 481 8.75 23.46 27.73
CA ASN A 481 9.08 24.65 28.50
C ASN A 481 9.26 25.87 27.58
N ASP A 482 8.15 26.45 27.13
CA ASP A 482 8.12 27.65 26.27
C ASP A 482 7.15 28.72 26.82
N PRO A 483 7.56 30.01 26.93
CA PRO A 483 6.74 31.07 27.51
C PRO A 483 5.41 31.34 26.78
N GLU A 484 5.33 31.10 25.48
CA GLU A 484 4.12 31.32 24.69
C GLU A 484 3.18 30.12 24.79
N ILE A 485 3.72 28.90 24.85
CA ILE A 485 2.96 27.68 25.17
C ILE A 485 2.34 27.79 26.57
N GLU A 486 3.09 28.28 27.57
CA GLU A 486 2.60 28.48 28.94
C GLU A 486 1.35 29.39 29.01
N LYS A 487 1.28 30.40 28.14
CA LYS A 487 0.14 31.32 28.04
C LYS A 487 -1.08 30.66 27.40
N ILE A 488 -0.87 29.80 26.39
CA ILE A 488 -1.96 29.25 25.57
C ILE A 488 -2.46 27.88 26.04
N LYS A 489 -1.65 27.09 26.76
CA LYS A 489 -1.96 25.67 27.08
C LYS A 489 -3.28 25.47 27.86
N LYS A 490 -3.74 26.49 28.59
CA LYS A 490 -5.01 26.45 29.33
C LYS A 490 -6.24 26.81 28.47
N VAL A 491 -6.05 27.38 27.28
CA VAL A 491 -7.14 27.86 26.42
C VAL A 491 -8.07 26.73 26.01
N LEU A 492 -7.54 25.56 25.62
CA LEU A 492 -8.39 24.44 25.18
C LEU A 492 -9.17 23.80 26.34
N PRO A 493 -8.56 23.51 27.52
CA PRO A 493 -9.33 23.11 28.71
C PRO A 493 -10.42 24.11 29.11
N PHE A 494 -10.12 25.42 29.14
CA PHE A 494 -11.12 26.46 29.44
C PHE A 494 -12.20 26.56 28.36
N TYR A 495 -11.84 26.36 27.09
CA TYR A 495 -12.79 26.27 26.00
C TYR A 495 -13.76 25.10 26.22
N MET A 496 -13.27 23.90 26.55
CA MET A 496 -14.14 22.74 26.81
C MET A 496 -15.07 22.96 28.01
N GLN A 497 -14.57 23.59 29.09
CA GLN A 497 -15.40 23.93 30.25
C GLN A 497 -16.49 24.95 29.89
N SER A 498 -16.11 26.07 29.26
CA SER A 498 -17.07 27.09 28.84
C SER A 498 -18.08 26.55 27.83
N LEU A 499 -17.67 25.67 26.92
CA LEU A 499 -18.55 25.03 25.95
C LEU A 499 -19.63 24.19 26.63
N ALA A 500 -19.27 23.41 27.66
CA ALA A 500 -20.23 22.62 28.42
C ALA A 500 -21.30 23.50 29.09
N GLU A 501 -20.94 24.68 29.58
CA GLU A 501 -21.88 25.67 30.13
C GLU A 501 -22.75 26.32 29.03
N SER A 502 -22.13 26.71 27.91
CA SER A 502 -22.79 27.32 26.74
C SER A 502 -23.81 26.40 26.07
N THR A 503 -23.64 25.08 26.12
CA THR A 503 -24.63 24.14 25.57
C THR A 503 -26.00 24.25 26.27
N GLN A 504 -26.00 24.63 27.56
CA GLN A 504 -27.19 24.83 28.38
C GLN A 504 -27.74 26.26 28.26
N SER A 505 -26.87 27.27 28.37
CA SER A 505 -27.27 28.69 28.34
C SER A 505 -27.56 29.21 26.92
N LYS A 506 -27.09 28.51 25.88
CA LYS A 506 -27.09 28.91 24.47
C LYS A 506 -26.28 30.18 24.14
N ASP A 507 -25.47 30.68 25.09
CA ASP A 507 -24.53 31.79 24.85
C ASP A 507 -23.14 31.27 24.51
N TYR A 508 -22.71 31.41 23.25
CA TYR A 508 -21.42 30.92 22.76
C TYR A 508 -20.33 32.00 22.64
N LYS A 509 -20.55 33.23 23.13
CA LYS A 509 -19.60 34.35 22.97
C LYS A 509 -18.21 34.07 23.55
N LEU A 510 -18.16 33.46 24.74
CA LEU A 510 -16.90 33.13 25.41
C LEU A 510 -16.14 32.00 24.70
N PRO A 511 -16.77 30.84 24.39
CA PRO A 511 -16.15 29.81 23.55
C PRO A 511 -15.66 30.33 22.20
N ASP A 512 -16.44 31.19 21.52
CA ASP A 512 -16.06 31.78 20.23
C ASP A 512 -14.78 32.64 20.36
N SER A 513 -14.70 33.48 21.39
CA SER A 513 -13.52 34.32 21.66
C SER A 513 -12.26 33.47 21.94
N LEU A 514 -12.41 32.35 22.65
CA LEU A 514 -11.30 31.42 22.92
C LEU A 514 -10.81 30.73 21.64
N LEU A 515 -11.72 30.33 20.74
CA LEU A 515 -11.35 29.76 19.43
C LEU A 515 -10.67 30.79 18.53
N GLU A 516 -11.12 32.04 18.54
CA GLU A 516 -10.44 33.12 17.82
C GLU A 516 -9.03 33.37 18.37
N GLY A 517 -8.86 33.32 19.70
CA GLY A 517 -7.54 33.40 20.34
C GLY A 517 -6.62 32.28 19.90
N LEU A 518 -7.12 31.03 19.88
CA LEU A 518 -6.38 29.87 19.38
C LEU A 518 -6.01 30.03 17.90
N LYS A 519 -6.95 30.46 17.05
CA LYS A 519 -6.71 30.70 15.62
C LYS A 519 -5.63 31.76 15.40
N LYS A 520 -5.67 32.87 16.16
CA LYS A 520 -4.63 33.91 16.12
C LYS A 520 -3.26 33.37 16.52
N TYR A 521 -3.19 32.54 17.57
CA TYR A 521 -1.96 31.86 17.99
C TYR A 521 -1.41 30.96 16.88
N GLN A 522 -2.27 30.12 16.28
CA GLN A 522 -1.92 29.25 15.16
C GLN A 522 -1.34 30.04 13.98
N HIS A 523 -2.01 31.11 13.53
CA HIS A 523 -1.50 31.92 12.42
C HIS A 523 -0.22 32.69 12.73
N THR A 524 0.06 32.96 14.00
CA THR A 524 1.27 33.68 14.41
C THR A 524 2.49 32.75 14.40
N TYR A 525 2.37 31.57 15.04
CA TYR A 525 3.49 30.67 15.25
C TYR A 525 3.56 29.50 14.24
N GLY A 526 2.47 29.22 13.51
CA GLY A 526 2.36 28.16 12.50
C GLY A 526 2.26 28.66 11.06
N LYS A 527 2.55 29.95 10.80
CA LYS A 527 2.34 30.62 9.50
C LYS A 527 2.99 29.91 8.30
N SER A 528 4.12 29.23 8.52
CA SER A 528 4.90 28.53 7.49
C SER A 528 4.15 27.35 6.85
N ILE A 529 3.28 26.69 7.61
CA ILE A 529 2.69 25.39 7.23
C ILE A 529 1.16 25.37 7.24
N ILE A 530 0.50 26.38 7.81
CA ILE A 530 -0.96 26.47 7.83
C ILE A 530 -1.53 26.70 6.42
N PRO A 531 -2.54 25.93 5.98
CA PRO A 531 -3.26 26.19 4.74
C PRO A 531 -3.96 27.56 4.76
N ASN A 532 -4.03 28.23 3.61
CA ASN A 532 -4.83 29.46 3.47
C ASN A 532 -6.32 29.19 3.76
N ASP A 533 -7.05 30.20 4.26
CA ASP A 533 -8.48 30.10 4.62
C ASP A 533 -9.35 29.60 3.45
N ASP A 534 -9.05 30.01 2.20
CA ASP A 534 -9.75 29.50 1.01
C ASP A 534 -9.59 27.99 0.82
N LYS A 535 -8.39 27.47 1.14
CA LYS A 535 -8.07 26.04 1.04
C LYS A 535 -8.76 25.24 2.14
N VAL A 536 -8.84 25.82 3.34
CA VAL A 536 -9.60 25.25 4.47
C VAL A 536 -11.08 25.15 4.13
N GLU A 537 -11.68 26.24 3.62
CA GLU A 537 -13.09 26.26 3.24
C GLU A 537 -13.37 25.31 2.07
N ALA A 538 -12.49 25.24 1.07
CA ALA A 538 -12.59 24.28 -0.02
C ALA A 538 -12.58 22.83 0.48
N GLU A 539 -11.72 22.50 1.45
CA GLU A 539 -11.66 21.16 2.05
C GLU A 539 -12.93 20.81 2.84
N ILE A 540 -13.45 21.75 3.63
CA ILE A 540 -14.71 21.58 4.37
C ILE A 540 -15.89 21.37 3.39
N LEU A 541 -15.98 22.17 2.33
CA LEU A 541 -17.01 22.01 1.31
C LEU A 541 -16.88 20.68 0.56
N TYR A 542 -15.66 20.27 0.25
CA TYR A 542 -15.38 18.97 -0.38
C TYR A 542 -15.89 17.82 0.48
N ASN A 543 -15.59 17.82 1.79
CA ASN A 543 -16.07 16.82 2.74
C ASN A 543 -17.60 16.85 2.88
N LYS A 544 -18.19 18.04 2.96
CA LYS A 544 -19.64 18.22 3.13
C LYS A 544 -20.44 17.69 1.94
N TYR A 545 -20.00 17.99 0.72
CA TYR A 545 -20.73 17.56 -0.47
C TYR A 545 -20.51 16.09 -0.80
N ASP A 546 -19.33 15.56 -0.50
CA ASP A 546 -18.85 14.21 -0.81
C ASP A 546 -19.31 13.77 -2.20
N ILE A 547 -18.76 14.47 -3.20
CA ILE A 547 -19.21 14.36 -4.59
C ILE A 547 -19.15 12.91 -5.05
N PHE A 548 -18.03 12.22 -4.81
CA PHE A 548 -17.76 10.88 -5.32
C PHE A 548 -18.72 9.82 -4.75
N LYS A 549 -19.11 9.93 -3.48
CA LYS A 549 -20.06 9.02 -2.83
C LYS A 549 -21.47 9.12 -3.41
N LYS A 550 -21.90 10.31 -3.84
CA LYS A 550 -23.21 10.49 -4.51
C LYS A 550 -23.14 10.17 -6.00
N LEU A 551 -22.01 10.49 -6.63
CA LEU A 551 -21.79 10.35 -8.07
C LEU A 551 -22.00 8.92 -8.56
N PHE A 552 -21.56 7.91 -7.79
CA PHE A 552 -21.77 6.51 -8.19
C PHE A 552 -23.27 6.20 -8.34
N SER A 553 -24.10 6.62 -7.38
CA SER A 553 -25.55 6.37 -7.42
C SER A 553 -26.21 7.11 -8.58
N TRP A 554 -25.82 8.36 -8.83
CA TRP A 554 -26.36 9.15 -9.93
C TRP A 554 -25.99 8.59 -11.29
N TYR A 555 -24.74 8.16 -11.49
CA TYR A 555 -24.32 7.46 -12.70
C TYR A 555 -25.04 6.13 -12.87
N LEU A 556 -25.25 5.38 -11.79
CA LEU A 556 -25.94 4.08 -11.83
C LEU A 556 -27.38 4.27 -12.30
N TYR A 557 -28.13 5.16 -11.65
CA TYR A 557 -29.54 5.40 -12.02
C TYR A 557 -29.68 6.00 -13.41
N ALA A 558 -28.87 7.01 -13.75
CA ALA A 558 -28.92 7.64 -15.07
C ALA A 558 -28.47 6.66 -16.18
N GLY A 559 -27.40 5.90 -15.93
CA GLY A 559 -26.86 4.91 -16.86
C GLY A 559 -27.81 3.76 -17.11
N LEU A 560 -28.37 3.16 -16.05
CA LEU A 560 -29.32 2.04 -16.14
C LEU A 560 -30.64 2.48 -16.79
N ALA A 561 -31.19 3.63 -16.39
CA ALA A 561 -32.38 4.19 -17.02
C ALA A 561 -32.14 4.45 -18.50
N MET A 562 -31.04 5.13 -18.85
CA MET A 562 -30.66 5.37 -20.24
C MET A 562 -30.49 4.07 -21.02
N PHE A 563 -29.88 3.04 -20.42
CA PHE A 563 -29.67 1.74 -21.04
C PHE A 563 -31.01 1.06 -21.37
N LEU A 564 -31.93 0.99 -20.40
CA LEU A 564 -33.27 0.45 -20.58
C LEU A 564 -34.04 1.21 -21.68
N PHE A 565 -34.10 2.54 -21.60
CA PHE A 565 -34.80 3.33 -22.61
C PHE A 565 -34.15 3.22 -23.99
N THR A 566 -32.83 3.04 -24.07
CA THR A 566 -32.14 2.81 -25.35
C THR A 566 -32.48 1.44 -25.93
N ILE A 567 -32.59 0.39 -25.11
CA ILE A 567 -33.08 -0.92 -25.57
C ILE A 567 -34.52 -0.81 -26.06
N ILE A 568 -35.41 -0.19 -25.28
CA ILE A 568 -36.81 0.00 -25.67
C ILE A 568 -36.87 0.79 -26.98
N LYS A 569 -36.06 1.83 -27.16
CA LYS A 569 -35.97 2.64 -28.39
C LYS A 569 -35.65 1.81 -29.64
N ILE A 570 -34.85 0.74 -29.52
CA ILE A 570 -34.51 -0.17 -30.64
C ILE A 570 -35.77 -0.86 -31.19
N PHE A 571 -36.70 -1.21 -30.31
CA PHE A 571 -37.94 -1.90 -30.65
C PHE A 571 -39.12 -0.95 -30.87
N ASN A 572 -39.19 0.14 -30.12
CA ASN A 572 -40.30 1.07 -30.08
C ASN A 572 -39.80 2.53 -30.07
N SER A 573 -39.89 3.19 -31.22
CA SER A 573 -39.33 4.54 -31.43
C SER A 573 -40.31 5.68 -31.12
N ARG A 574 -41.14 5.54 -30.07
CA ARG A 574 -42.03 6.63 -29.60
C ARG A 574 -41.22 7.86 -29.19
N LYS A 575 -41.75 9.05 -29.49
CA LYS A 575 -41.08 10.34 -29.21
C LYS A 575 -40.69 10.52 -27.73
N GLY A 576 -41.54 10.07 -26.80
CA GLY A 576 -41.25 10.12 -25.37
C GLY A 576 -39.93 9.41 -25.02
N ILE A 577 -39.75 8.18 -25.49
CA ILE A 577 -38.55 7.38 -25.24
C ILE A 577 -37.30 8.06 -25.82
N ILE A 578 -37.40 8.66 -27.01
CA ILE A 578 -36.27 9.36 -27.65
C ILE A 578 -35.85 10.58 -26.85
N VAL A 579 -36.80 11.38 -26.37
CA VAL A 579 -36.52 12.57 -25.52
C VAL A 579 -35.90 12.12 -24.21
N THR A 580 -36.46 11.10 -23.55
CA THR A 580 -35.93 10.55 -22.31
C THR A 580 -34.46 10.12 -22.46
N VAL A 581 -34.10 9.40 -23.52
CA VAL A 581 -32.70 8.99 -23.75
C VAL A 581 -31.78 10.20 -23.92
N LYS A 582 -32.21 11.25 -24.63
CA LYS A 582 -31.41 12.49 -24.78
C LYS A 582 -31.25 13.25 -23.46
N VAL A 583 -32.30 13.33 -22.65
CA VAL A 583 -32.25 13.95 -21.32
C VAL A 583 -31.22 13.22 -20.46
N PHE A 584 -31.27 11.88 -20.39
CA PHE A 584 -30.28 11.12 -19.65
C PHE A 584 -28.86 11.24 -20.22
N HIS A 585 -28.71 11.36 -21.54
CA HIS A 585 -27.41 11.62 -22.16
C HIS A 585 -26.80 12.96 -21.69
N VAL A 586 -27.62 14.02 -21.61
CA VAL A 586 -27.19 15.33 -21.09
C VAL A 586 -26.89 15.24 -19.60
N ILE A 587 -27.73 14.55 -18.82
CA ILE A 587 -27.49 14.31 -17.39
C ILE A 587 -26.14 13.63 -17.18
N ILE A 588 -25.83 12.57 -17.93
CA ILE A 588 -24.52 11.89 -17.86
C ILE A 588 -23.36 12.85 -18.20
N GLY A 589 -23.54 13.73 -19.18
CA GLY A 589 -22.57 14.79 -19.48
C GLY A 589 -22.35 15.76 -18.31
N LEU A 590 -23.43 16.16 -17.62
CA LEU A 590 -23.35 17.01 -16.42
C LEU A 590 -22.70 16.28 -15.24
N LEU A 591 -23.02 15.00 -15.04
CA LEU A 591 -22.36 14.16 -14.04
C LEU A 591 -20.86 14.02 -14.32
N PHE A 592 -20.45 13.98 -15.58
CA PHE A 592 -19.04 13.98 -15.98
C PHE A 592 -18.34 15.30 -15.69
N ALA A 593 -19.02 16.43 -15.93
CA ALA A 593 -18.50 17.74 -15.52
C ALA A 593 -18.33 17.80 -13.99
N LEU A 594 -19.30 17.32 -13.22
CA LEU A 594 -19.22 17.26 -11.76
C LEU A 594 -18.09 16.33 -11.28
N HIS A 595 -17.90 15.18 -11.94
CA HIS A 595 -16.77 14.29 -11.68
C HIS A 595 -15.44 15.04 -11.84
N THR A 596 -15.31 15.79 -12.93
CA THR A 596 -14.10 16.57 -13.25
C THR A 596 -13.85 17.65 -12.21
N VAL A 597 -14.89 18.38 -11.79
CA VAL A 597 -14.80 19.37 -10.70
C VAL A 597 -14.36 18.72 -9.39
N GLY A 598 -14.89 17.54 -9.06
CA GLY A 598 -14.48 16.80 -7.86
C GLY A 598 -13.00 16.41 -7.86
N LEU A 599 -12.44 16.03 -9.01
CA LEU A 599 -11.01 15.73 -9.14
C LEU A 599 -10.16 17.01 -9.04
N ILE A 600 -10.58 18.11 -9.68
CA ILE A 600 -9.88 19.41 -9.58
C ILE A 600 -9.88 19.91 -8.14
N ALA A 601 -11.01 19.83 -7.43
CA ALA A 601 -11.10 20.21 -6.03
C ALA A 601 -10.14 19.39 -5.16
N ARG A 602 -10.08 18.06 -5.37
CA ARG A 602 -9.16 17.18 -4.66
C ARG A 602 -7.69 17.51 -4.97
N TRP A 603 -7.36 17.84 -6.21
CA TRP A 603 -6.02 18.30 -6.59
C TRP A 603 -5.65 19.59 -5.83
N TYR A 604 -6.53 20.58 -5.82
CA TYR A 604 -6.30 21.84 -5.11
C TYR A 604 -6.08 21.64 -3.59
N ILE A 605 -6.86 20.76 -2.96
CA ILE A 605 -6.77 20.45 -1.51
C ILE A 605 -5.48 19.68 -1.20
N SER A 606 -5.19 18.61 -1.95
CA SER A 606 -4.02 17.76 -1.70
C SER A 606 -2.68 18.41 -2.07
N GLY A 607 -2.69 19.36 -3.02
CA GLY A 607 -1.47 19.98 -3.54
C GLY A 607 -0.74 19.14 -4.60
N HIS A 608 -1.22 17.94 -4.90
CA HIS A 608 -0.70 17.06 -5.96
C HIS A 608 -1.84 16.46 -6.77
N ALA A 609 -1.54 15.84 -7.92
CA ALA A 609 -2.61 15.25 -8.72
C ALA A 609 -3.28 14.04 -8.03
N PRO A 610 -4.60 13.86 -8.21
CA PRO A 610 -5.40 12.90 -7.46
C PRO A 610 -5.33 11.50 -8.09
N TRP A 611 -4.13 10.92 -8.17
CA TRP A 611 -3.86 9.52 -8.56
C TRP A 611 -2.65 8.96 -7.80
N SER A 612 -2.39 9.46 -6.58
CA SER A 612 -1.25 9.07 -5.75
C SER A 612 -1.48 7.77 -4.96
N ASN A 613 -2.73 7.49 -4.62
CA ASN A 613 -3.14 6.33 -3.83
C ASN A 613 -4.22 5.50 -4.54
N ALA A 614 -4.59 4.36 -3.95
CA ALA A 614 -5.54 3.43 -4.55
C ALA A 614 -6.95 4.02 -4.72
N TYR A 615 -7.44 4.82 -3.76
CA TYR A 615 -8.74 5.48 -3.86
C TYR A 615 -8.76 6.45 -5.05
N GLU A 616 -7.75 7.34 -5.09
CA GLU A 616 -7.53 8.34 -6.13
C GLU A 616 -7.37 7.73 -7.53
N SER A 617 -6.62 6.64 -7.63
CA SER A 617 -6.46 5.92 -8.89
C SER A 617 -7.78 5.32 -9.39
N VAL A 618 -8.62 4.73 -8.52
CA VAL A 618 -9.90 4.13 -8.94
C VAL A 618 -10.90 5.20 -9.39
N ILE A 619 -11.00 6.35 -8.68
CA ILE A 619 -11.86 7.46 -9.13
C ILE A 619 -11.38 8.03 -10.48
N TYR A 620 -10.05 8.11 -10.69
CA TYR A 620 -9.49 8.53 -11.97
C TYR A 620 -9.76 7.54 -13.10
N VAL A 621 -9.70 6.22 -12.85
CA VAL A 621 -10.10 5.19 -13.84
C VAL A 621 -11.57 5.33 -14.21
N ALA A 622 -12.45 5.59 -13.25
CA ALA A 622 -13.87 5.83 -13.53
C ALA A 622 -14.07 7.08 -14.41
N TRP A 623 -13.32 8.15 -14.12
CA TRP A 623 -13.32 9.37 -14.93
C TRP A 623 -12.83 9.09 -16.35
N ALA A 624 -11.70 8.40 -16.51
CA ALA A 624 -11.13 8.05 -17.81
C ALA A 624 -12.10 7.16 -18.62
N THR A 625 -12.73 6.19 -17.97
CA THR A 625 -13.77 5.33 -18.57
C THR A 625 -14.89 6.18 -19.17
N MET A 626 -15.44 7.11 -18.38
CA MET A 626 -16.51 7.99 -18.84
C MET A 626 -16.06 8.98 -19.92
N PHE A 627 -14.85 9.53 -19.80
CA PHE A 627 -14.24 10.41 -20.80
C PHE A 627 -14.18 9.73 -22.18
N PHE A 628 -13.63 8.52 -22.25
CA PHE A 628 -13.55 7.79 -23.52
C PHE A 628 -14.91 7.31 -24.02
N GLY A 629 -15.83 6.96 -23.12
CA GLY A 629 -17.20 6.60 -23.52
C GLY A 629 -17.97 7.78 -24.10
N LEU A 630 -17.79 9.00 -23.58
CA LEU A 630 -18.32 10.21 -24.20
C LEU A 630 -17.59 10.54 -25.51
N ALA A 631 -16.25 10.44 -25.54
CA ALA A 631 -15.45 10.77 -26.72
C ALA A 631 -15.79 9.88 -27.93
N PHE A 632 -15.89 8.55 -27.73
CA PHE A 632 -16.20 7.61 -28.81
C PHE A 632 -17.71 7.39 -28.99
N GLY A 633 -18.49 7.57 -27.91
CA GLY A 633 -19.94 7.34 -27.86
C GLY A 633 -20.82 8.56 -28.12
N ARG A 634 -20.30 9.73 -28.54
CA ARG A 634 -21.10 10.96 -28.82
C ARG A 634 -22.37 10.72 -29.65
N LYS A 635 -22.35 9.74 -30.55
CA LYS A 635 -23.48 9.38 -31.43
C LYS A 635 -24.06 8.00 -31.13
N SER A 636 -23.59 7.34 -30.07
CA SER A 636 -23.93 5.98 -29.66
C SER A 636 -24.50 5.99 -28.25
N GLU A 637 -25.82 6.07 -28.14
CA GLU A 637 -26.53 6.12 -26.87
C GLU A 637 -26.26 4.88 -26.00
N LEU A 638 -26.21 3.69 -26.62
CA LEU A 638 -25.84 2.44 -25.92
C LEU A 638 -24.45 2.52 -25.32
N THR A 639 -23.48 3.10 -26.04
CA THR A 639 -22.11 3.25 -25.55
C THR A 639 -22.09 4.13 -24.30
N VAL A 640 -22.73 5.30 -24.35
CA VAL A 640 -22.75 6.26 -23.23
C VAL A 640 -23.44 5.68 -22.01
N ALA A 641 -24.60 5.03 -22.19
CA ALA A 641 -25.33 4.37 -21.11
C ALA A 641 -24.52 3.26 -20.44
N SER A 642 -23.90 2.39 -21.25
CA SER A 642 -23.07 1.28 -20.77
C SER A 642 -21.81 1.76 -20.06
N THR A 643 -21.21 2.84 -20.56
CA THR A 643 -20.05 3.47 -19.94
C THR A 643 -20.41 4.07 -18.59
N ALA A 644 -21.52 4.82 -18.50
CA ALA A 644 -21.99 5.40 -17.25
C ALA A 644 -22.29 4.31 -16.20
N PHE A 645 -22.88 3.19 -16.63
CA PHE A 645 -23.06 2.03 -15.78
C PHE A 645 -21.73 1.50 -15.22
N VAL A 646 -20.71 1.26 -16.06
CA VAL A 646 -19.42 0.76 -15.55
C VAL A 646 -18.65 1.80 -14.75
N ALA A 647 -18.68 3.08 -15.12
CA ALA A 647 -18.11 4.15 -14.32
C ALA A 647 -18.74 4.18 -12.91
N SER A 648 -20.06 3.94 -12.79
CA SER A 648 -20.74 3.80 -11.50
C SER A 648 -20.24 2.61 -10.68
N MET A 649 -20.00 1.46 -11.33
CA MET A 649 -19.46 0.27 -10.64
C MET A 649 -18.04 0.51 -10.14
N ILE A 650 -17.19 1.16 -10.95
CA ILE A 650 -15.82 1.50 -10.55
C ILE A 650 -15.83 2.48 -9.36
N LEU A 651 -16.66 3.53 -9.41
CA LEU A 651 -16.83 4.47 -8.28
C LEU A 651 -17.38 3.79 -7.03
N MET A 652 -18.32 2.86 -7.16
CA MET A 652 -18.84 2.08 -6.03
C MET A 652 -17.72 1.27 -5.38
N VAL A 653 -16.86 0.62 -6.18
CA VAL A 653 -15.71 -0.15 -5.68
C VAL A 653 -14.69 0.73 -4.95
N ALA A 654 -14.52 2.00 -5.35
CA ALA A 654 -13.67 2.96 -4.64
C ALA A 654 -14.16 3.29 -3.21
N HIS A 655 -15.44 3.07 -2.91
CA HIS A 655 -16.01 3.32 -1.58
C HIS A 655 -16.15 2.03 -0.75
N TRP A 656 -15.65 0.90 -1.25
CA TRP A 656 -15.60 -0.33 -0.46
C TRP A 656 -14.51 -0.24 0.61
N ASN A 657 -14.64 -1.06 1.65
CA ASN A 657 -13.85 -0.99 2.88
C ASN A 657 -12.31 -1.12 2.74
N TRP A 658 -11.76 -1.33 1.55
CA TRP A 658 -10.34 -1.61 1.32
C TRP A 658 -9.55 -0.38 0.81
N THR A 659 -10.23 0.71 0.44
CA THR A 659 -9.61 1.98 0.01
C THR A 659 -9.86 3.06 1.06
N ASP A 660 -8.84 3.84 1.41
CA ASP A 660 -8.98 5.01 2.30
C ASP A 660 -9.25 6.27 1.47
N PRO A 661 -10.42 6.93 1.60
CA PRO A 661 -10.71 8.19 0.92
C PRO A 661 -9.93 9.39 1.45
N ALA A 662 -9.30 9.26 2.63
CA ALA A 662 -8.52 10.33 3.27
C ALA A 662 -7.42 10.86 2.35
N ILE A 663 -7.17 12.16 2.44
CA ILE A 663 -6.06 12.80 1.72
C ILE A 663 -4.82 12.65 2.62
N GLY A 664 -3.80 11.95 2.15
CA GLY A 664 -2.54 11.73 2.86
C GLY A 664 -1.41 12.58 2.29
N ASN A 665 -0.24 12.54 2.95
CA ASN A 665 0.98 13.07 2.38
C ASN A 665 1.48 12.18 1.23
N LEU A 666 2.14 12.79 0.26
CA LEU A 666 2.70 12.09 -0.88
C LEU A 666 3.94 11.31 -0.47
N VAL A 667 4.09 10.08 -0.96
CA VAL A 667 5.33 9.30 -0.75
C VAL A 667 6.47 9.99 -1.51
N PRO A 668 7.67 10.17 -0.92
CA PRO A 668 8.77 10.96 -1.51
C PRO A 668 9.12 10.63 -2.97
N VAL A 669 9.10 9.34 -3.32
CA VAL A 669 9.41 8.87 -4.69
C VAL A 669 8.38 9.33 -5.74
N LEU A 670 7.14 9.59 -5.32
CA LEU A 670 6.05 10.05 -6.18
C LEU A 670 6.05 11.57 -6.36
N ASP A 671 6.83 12.32 -5.58
CA ASP A 671 6.97 13.77 -5.74
C ASP A 671 7.86 14.09 -6.95
N SER A 672 7.28 13.90 -8.14
CA SER A 672 7.97 14.06 -9.41
C SER A 672 6.99 14.39 -10.53
N TYR A 673 7.47 15.09 -11.56
CA TYR A 673 6.70 15.36 -12.78
C TYR A 673 6.25 14.06 -13.48
N TRP A 674 6.93 12.94 -13.24
CA TRP A 674 6.54 11.62 -13.75
C TRP A 674 5.19 11.14 -13.21
N LEU A 675 4.79 11.54 -12.00
CA LEU A 675 3.44 11.28 -11.48
C LEU A 675 2.38 11.87 -12.43
N MET A 676 2.63 13.05 -12.98
CA MET A 676 1.69 13.73 -13.87
C MET A 676 1.60 13.11 -15.27
N ILE A 677 2.66 12.45 -15.71
CA ILE A 677 2.80 11.97 -17.10
C ILE A 677 2.63 10.45 -17.15
N HIS A 678 3.55 9.71 -16.52
CA HIS A 678 3.56 8.25 -16.56
C HIS A 678 2.31 7.66 -15.91
N VAL A 679 2.05 8.01 -14.64
CA VAL A 679 0.94 7.42 -13.86
C VAL A 679 -0.41 7.80 -14.46
N ALA A 680 -0.56 9.05 -14.90
CA ALA A 680 -1.78 9.50 -15.59
C ALA A 680 -2.04 8.70 -16.89
N VAL A 681 -1.03 8.50 -17.73
CA VAL A 681 -1.20 7.78 -19.02
C VAL A 681 -1.46 6.29 -18.79
N ILE A 682 -0.72 5.64 -17.90
CA ILE A 682 -0.87 4.19 -17.67
C ILE A 682 -2.18 3.86 -16.95
N VAL A 683 -2.55 4.59 -15.90
CA VAL A 683 -3.82 4.38 -15.18
C VAL A 683 -5.00 4.83 -16.05
N GLY A 684 -4.85 5.90 -16.82
CA GLY A 684 -5.85 6.37 -17.78
C GLY A 684 -6.15 5.34 -18.87
N SER A 685 -5.17 4.48 -19.24
CA SER A 685 -5.35 3.39 -20.22
C SER A 685 -6.38 2.34 -19.79
N TYR A 686 -6.62 2.20 -18.48
CA TYR A 686 -7.63 1.27 -17.96
C TYR A 686 -9.06 1.72 -18.29
N GLY A 687 -9.28 3.01 -18.52
CA GLY A 687 -10.57 3.55 -18.93
C GLY A 687 -11.08 2.99 -20.27
N PRO A 688 -10.32 3.13 -21.38
CA PRO A 688 -10.65 2.49 -22.65
C PRO A 688 -10.81 0.97 -22.57
N PHE A 689 -10.03 0.28 -21.73
CA PHE A 689 -10.19 -1.17 -21.55
C PHE A 689 -11.49 -1.54 -20.81
N ALA A 690 -11.86 -0.79 -19.77
CA ALA A 690 -13.14 -0.97 -19.08
C ALA A 690 -14.33 -0.67 -20.01
N LEU A 691 -14.20 0.35 -20.86
CA LEU A 691 -15.16 0.66 -21.92
C LEU A 691 -15.28 -0.51 -22.91
N ALA A 692 -14.18 -1.04 -23.43
CA ALA A 692 -14.18 -2.17 -24.34
C ALA A 692 -14.83 -3.43 -23.73
N MET A 693 -14.53 -3.71 -22.45
CA MET A 693 -15.14 -4.81 -21.71
C MET A 693 -16.67 -4.67 -21.67
N ILE A 694 -17.20 -3.51 -21.26
CA ILE A 694 -18.66 -3.37 -21.19
C ILE A 694 -19.35 -3.42 -22.55
N LEU A 695 -18.74 -2.83 -23.58
CA LEU A 695 -19.30 -2.90 -24.94
C LEU A 695 -19.30 -4.34 -25.45
N GLY A 696 -18.29 -5.14 -25.10
CA GLY A 696 -18.25 -6.57 -25.38
C GLY A 696 -19.41 -7.33 -24.71
N CYS A 697 -19.63 -7.10 -23.41
CA CYS A 697 -20.77 -7.65 -22.67
C CYS A 697 -22.11 -7.26 -23.31
N VAL A 698 -22.31 -5.98 -23.62
CA VAL A 698 -23.56 -5.47 -24.20
C VAL A 698 -23.78 -6.02 -25.60
N ALA A 699 -22.74 -6.14 -26.42
CA ALA A 699 -22.83 -6.77 -27.73
C ALA A 699 -23.28 -8.25 -27.62
N MET A 700 -22.74 -9.01 -26.66
CA MET A 700 -23.18 -10.39 -26.39
C MET A 700 -24.62 -10.46 -25.88
N ILE A 701 -25.04 -9.52 -25.03
CA ILE A 701 -26.44 -9.42 -24.57
C ILE A 701 -27.38 -9.14 -25.75
N LEU A 702 -27.03 -8.24 -26.67
CA LEU A 702 -27.83 -7.99 -27.87
C LEU A 702 -27.93 -9.22 -28.79
N MET A 703 -26.88 -10.05 -28.84
CA MET A 703 -26.91 -11.32 -29.58
C MET A 703 -27.94 -12.30 -28.98
N LEU A 704 -28.12 -12.32 -27.66
CA LEU A 704 -29.13 -13.18 -27.01
C LEU A 704 -30.55 -12.85 -27.43
N PHE A 705 -30.86 -11.56 -27.55
CA PHE A 705 -32.18 -11.04 -27.91
C PHE A 705 -32.42 -10.98 -29.43
N THR A 706 -31.50 -11.49 -30.24
CA THR A 706 -31.67 -11.52 -31.69
C THR A 706 -32.69 -12.58 -32.09
N ASN A 707 -33.67 -12.19 -32.91
CA ASN A 707 -34.64 -13.08 -33.55
C ASN A 707 -34.71 -12.80 -35.06
N LYS A 708 -35.55 -13.55 -35.80
CA LYS A 708 -35.65 -13.41 -37.26
C LYS A 708 -36.10 -12.00 -37.68
N ASP A 709 -36.98 -11.38 -36.90
CA ASP A 709 -37.63 -10.10 -37.24
C ASP A 709 -36.76 -8.88 -36.93
N ASN A 710 -35.91 -8.96 -35.89
CA ASN A 710 -35.07 -7.86 -35.43
C ASN A 710 -33.60 -7.95 -35.89
N LYS A 711 -33.23 -9.04 -36.61
CA LYS A 711 -31.85 -9.36 -36.99
C LYS A 711 -31.08 -8.19 -37.60
N LEU A 712 -31.65 -7.49 -38.57
CA LEU A 712 -30.99 -6.37 -39.25
C LEU A 712 -30.69 -5.19 -38.31
N LYS A 713 -31.63 -4.89 -37.39
CA LYS A 713 -31.44 -3.84 -36.39
C LYS A 713 -30.38 -4.25 -35.36
N MET A 714 -30.40 -5.50 -34.90
CA MET A 714 -29.41 -6.01 -33.94
C MET A 714 -28.01 -6.04 -34.55
N GLU A 715 -27.87 -6.48 -35.79
CA GLU A 715 -26.58 -6.53 -36.49
C GLU A 715 -25.92 -5.14 -36.58
N LEU A 716 -26.70 -4.10 -36.87
CA LEU A 716 -26.18 -2.73 -36.94
C LEU A 716 -25.69 -2.23 -35.58
N ASN A 717 -26.44 -2.50 -34.50
CA ASN A 717 -26.03 -2.12 -33.14
C ASN A 717 -24.80 -2.92 -32.68
N ILE A 718 -24.76 -4.23 -32.93
CA ILE A 718 -23.60 -5.08 -32.60
C ILE A 718 -22.35 -4.60 -33.35
N LYS A 719 -22.46 -4.30 -34.66
CA LYS A 719 -21.35 -3.76 -35.44
C LYS A 719 -20.85 -2.44 -34.88
N GLU A 720 -21.75 -1.53 -34.53
CA GLU A 720 -21.41 -0.26 -33.91
C GLU A 720 -20.64 -0.45 -32.60
N LEU A 721 -21.16 -1.26 -31.68
CA LEU A 721 -20.49 -1.55 -30.39
C LEU A 721 -19.14 -2.21 -30.61
N THR A 722 -19.05 -3.16 -31.55
CA THR A 722 -17.78 -3.86 -31.85
C THR A 722 -16.73 -2.93 -32.45
N TYR A 723 -17.13 -1.99 -33.30
CA TYR A 723 -16.21 -0.99 -33.86
C TYR A 723 -15.74 0.00 -32.80
N ILE A 724 -16.63 0.45 -31.90
CA ILE A 724 -16.24 1.31 -30.79
C ILE A 724 -15.32 0.54 -29.84
N ASN A 725 -15.62 -0.73 -29.56
CA ASN A 725 -14.75 -1.63 -28.79
C ASN A 725 -13.35 -1.75 -29.43
N GLU A 726 -13.24 -1.94 -30.76
CA GLU A 726 -11.96 -1.94 -31.49
C GLU A 726 -11.19 -0.62 -31.36
N LEU A 727 -11.88 0.52 -31.43
CA LEU A 727 -11.26 1.83 -31.18
C LEU A 727 -10.74 1.96 -29.74
N SER A 728 -11.56 1.58 -28.76
CA SER A 728 -11.23 1.65 -27.34
C SER A 728 -10.04 0.76 -26.98
N LEU A 729 -10.00 -0.50 -27.44
CA LEU A 729 -8.85 -1.38 -27.21
C LEU A 729 -7.58 -0.85 -27.86
N THR A 730 -7.68 -0.27 -29.06
CA THR A 730 -6.51 0.29 -29.75
C THR A 730 -5.94 1.46 -28.97
N VAL A 731 -6.79 2.39 -28.50
CA VAL A 731 -6.35 3.55 -27.70
C VAL A 731 -5.82 3.11 -26.35
N GLY A 732 -6.50 2.17 -25.68
CA GLY A 732 -6.03 1.58 -24.43
C GLY A 732 -4.66 0.94 -24.59
N LEU A 733 -4.43 0.14 -25.64
CA LEU A 733 -3.14 -0.49 -25.91
C LEU A 733 -2.04 0.53 -26.17
N VAL A 734 -2.31 1.58 -26.97
CA VAL A 734 -1.35 2.66 -27.21
C VAL A 734 -0.99 3.36 -25.91
N MET A 735 -1.98 3.74 -25.10
CA MET A 735 -1.75 4.39 -23.81
C MET A 735 -1.02 3.49 -22.83
N LEU A 736 -1.39 2.21 -22.72
CA LEU A 736 -0.73 1.26 -21.83
C LEU A 736 0.73 1.05 -22.23
N THR A 737 1.01 0.93 -23.53
CA THR A 737 2.36 0.73 -24.05
C THR A 737 3.23 1.96 -23.81
N ILE A 738 2.74 3.15 -24.19
CA ILE A 738 3.45 4.42 -23.93
C ILE A 738 3.65 4.62 -22.43
N GLY A 739 2.60 4.42 -21.64
CA GLY A 739 2.65 4.50 -20.18
C GLY A 739 3.71 3.57 -19.59
N ASN A 740 3.73 2.29 -19.97
CA ASN A 740 4.69 1.31 -19.45
C ASN A 740 6.15 1.73 -19.70
N PHE A 741 6.47 2.23 -20.88
CA PHE A 741 7.83 2.66 -21.21
C PHE A 741 8.21 4.02 -20.61
N LEU A 742 7.26 4.96 -20.47
CA LEU A 742 7.46 6.18 -19.67
C LEU A 742 7.77 5.81 -18.21
N GLY A 743 7.17 4.74 -17.71
CA GLY A 743 7.47 4.16 -16.40
C GLY A 743 8.89 3.64 -16.30
N GLY A 744 9.39 3.01 -17.36
CA GLY A 744 10.80 2.62 -17.43
C GLY A 744 11.77 3.80 -17.44
N GLN A 745 11.40 4.92 -18.07
CA GLN A 745 12.21 6.15 -18.01
C GLN A 745 12.21 6.75 -16.61
N TRP A 746 11.04 6.84 -15.97
CA TRP A 746 10.91 7.22 -14.57
C TRP A 746 11.72 6.30 -13.64
N ALA A 747 11.60 4.98 -13.77
CA ALA A 747 12.36 4.01 -12.99
C ALA A 747 13.88 4.18 -13.16
N ASN A 748 14.34 4.60 -14.35
CA ASN A 748 15.74 4.87 -14.58
C ASN A 748 16.22 6.15 -13.86
N GLU A 749 15.42 7.21 -13.87
CA GLU A 749 15.70 8.46 -13.13
C GLU A 749 15.54 8.28 -11.62
N SER A 750 14.61 7.44 -11.18
CA SER A 750 14.27 7.24 -9.78
C SER A 750 15.05 6.12 -9.12
N TRP A 751 15.43 5.04 -9.82
CA TRP A 751 16.07 3.84 -9.24
C TRP A 751 17.37 3.45 -9.95
N GLY A 752 17.82 4.22 -10.94
CA GLY A 752 19.06 3.95 -11.67
C GLY A 752 18.98 2.78 -12.67
N ARG A 753 17.77 2.25 -12.94
CA ARG A 753 17.53 1.19 -13.92
C ARG A 753 16.18 1.34 -14.61
N TYR A 754 16.12 1.09 -15.92
CA TYR A 754 14.90 1.29 -16.69
C TYR A 754 13.90 0.12 -16.67
N TRP A 755 14.34 -1.08 -16.24
CA TRP A 755 13.49 -2.27 -16.10
C TRP A 755 14.09 -3.20 -15.04
N GLY A 756 13.25 -3.69 -14.12
CA GLY A 756 13.66 -4.51 -12.98
C GLY A 756 13.01 -5.87 -12.89
N TRP A 757 12.12 -6.24 -13.84
CA TRP A 757 11.26 -7.43 -13.77
C TRP A 757 10.42 -7.50 -12.49
N ASP A 758 10.05 -6.33 -11.97
CA ASP A 758 9.12 -6.24 -10.85
C ASP A 758 7.77 -6.87 -11.24
N PRO A 759 7.03 -7.45 -10.30
CA PRO A 759 5.71 -8.00 -10.58
C PRO A 759 4.78 -7.06 -11.38
N LYS A 760 4.80 -5.74 -11.13
CA LYS A 760 3.96 -4.79 -11.89
C LYS A 760 4.45 -4.59 -13.31
N GLU A 761 5.75 -4.41 -13.49
CA GLU A 761 6.39 -4.28 -14.81
C GLU A 761 6.10 -5.51 -15.68
N THR A 762 6.25 -6.71 -15.10
CA THR A 762 6.01 -7.98 -15.78
C THR A 762 4.54 -8.12 -16.20
N TRP A 763 3.59 -7.85 -15.30
CA TRP A 763 2.16 -7.95 -15.62
C TRP A 763 1.67 -6.87 -16.59
N ALA A 764 2.29 -5.67 -16.57
CA ALA A 764 2.03 -4.65 -17.57
C ALA A 764 2.44 -5.13 -18.97
N LEU A 765 3.62 -5.75 -19.10
CA LEU A 765 4.06 -6.36 -20.37
C LEU A 765 3.12 -7.50 -20.82
N VAL A 766 2.71 -8.39 -19.91
CA VAL A 766 1.74 -9.46 -20.20
C VAL A 766 0.42 -8.86 -20.71
N SER A 767 -0.07 -7.79 -20.07
CA SER A 767 -1.29 -7.09 -20.50
C SER A 767 -1.15 -6.51 -21.91
N ILE A 768 -0.02 -5.88 -22.25
CA ILE A 768 0.27 -5.41 -23.61
C ILE A 768 0.19 -6.57 -24.61
N MET A 769 0.80 -7.72 -24.32
CA MET A 769 0.78 -8.89 -25.20
C MET A 769 -0.65 -9.46 -25.38
N VAL A 770 -1.43 -9.55 -24.30
CA VAL A 770 -2.83 -10.02 -24.35
C VAL A 770 -3.68 -9.11 -25.23
N TYR A 771 -3.63 -7.78 -25.03
CA TYR A 771 -4.42 -6.85 -25.83
C TYR A 771 -3.93 -6.73 -27.27
N ALA A 772 -2.62 -6.80 -27.50
CA ALA A 772 -2.06 -6.89 -28.83
C ALA A 772 -2.62 -8.11 -29.56
N PHE A 773 -2.63 -9.29 -28.93
CA PHE A 773 -3.23 -10.50 -29.50
C PHE A 773 -4.70 -10.29 -29.86
N VAL A 774 -5.53 -9.76 -28.93
CA VAL A 774 -6.97 -9.56 -29.17
C VAL A 774 -7.24 -8.67 -30.38
N ILE A 775 -6.51 -7.57 -30.55
CA ILE A 775 -6.66 -6.68 -31.71
C ILE A 775 -6.22 -7.38 -33.01
N HIS A 776 -5.18 -8.21 -32.95
CA HIS A 776 -4.61 -8.89 -34.11
C HIS A 776 -5.36 -10.18 -34.50
N MET A 777 -6.21 -10.74 -33.64
CA MET A 777 -7.05 -11.90 -33.98
C MET A 777 -7.86 -11.70 -35.28
N ARG A 778 -8.16 -10.45 -35.65
CA ARG A 778 -8.84 -10.10 -36.91
C ARG A 778 -8.12 -10.57 -38.18
N PHE A 779 -6.81 -10.84 -38.11
CA PHE A 779 -6.01 -11.34 -39.22
C PHE A 779 -6.09 -12.86 -39.36
N ILE A 780 -6.55 -13.57 -38.33
CA ILE A 780 -6.68 -15.01 -38.31
C ILE A 780 -8.09 -15.36 -38.84
N PRO A 781 -8.22 -16.05 -40.00
CA PRO A 781 -9.53 -16.32 -40.61
C PRO A 781 -10.54 -17.01 -39.68
N ALA A 782 -10.07 -17.94 -38.84
CA ALA A 782 -10.90 -18.65 -37.89
C ALA A 782 -11.42 -17.77 -36.73
N LEU A 783 -10.69 -16.70 -36.37
CA LEU A 783 -11.00 -15.83 -35.24
C LEU A 783 -11.66 -14.50 -35.67
N LYS A 784 -11.75 -14.24 -36.98
CA LYS A 784 -12.32 -13.03 -37.58
C LYS A 784 -13.85 -13.03 -37.57
N ASN A 785 -14.47 -13.04 -36.38
CA ASN A 785 -15.90 -12.82 -36.24
C ASN A 785 -16.24 -11.94 -35.02
N PHE A 786 -17.42 -11.30 -35.07
CA PHE A 786 -17.82 -10.31 -34.06
C PHE A 786 -18.04 -10.93 -32.68
N TRP A 787 -18.51 -12.18 -32.58
CA TRP A 787 -18.70 -12.82 -31.28
C TRP A 787 -17.36 -13.07 -30.58
N ILE A 788 -16.40 -13.70 -31.27
CA ILE A 788 -15.06 -13.97 -30.73
C ILE A 788 -14.40 -12.68 -30.28
N TYR A 789 -14.45 -11.63 -31.11
CA TYR A 789 -13.85 -10.35 -30.76
C TYR A 789 -14.41 -9.75 -29.46
N ASN A 790 -15.75 -9.70 -29.32
CA ASN A 790 -16.39 -9.15 -28.12
C ASN A 790 -16.21 -10.04 -26.88
N PHE A 791 -16.12 -11.36 -27.05
CA PHE A 791 -15.85 -12.27 -25.93
C PHE A 791 -14.42 -12.09 -25.40
N PHE A 792 -13.42 -12.09 -26.29
CA PHE A 792 -12.02 -11.92 -25.89
C PHE A 792 -11.71 -10.50 -25.40
N SER A 793 -12.44 -9.46 -25.85
CA SER A 793 -12.30 -8.12 -25.27
C SER A 793 -12.72 -8.06 -23.81
N VAL A 794 -13.72 -8.86 -23.40
CA VAL A 794 -14.13 -9.01 -22.00
C VAL A 794 -13.09 -9.82 -21.23
N LEU A 795 -12.66 -10.96 -21.78
CA LEU A 795 -11.70 -11.84 -21.13
C LEU A 795 -10.34 -11.15 -20.90
N ALA A 796 -9.87 -10.35 -21.85
CA ALA A 796 -8.61 -9.62 -21.73
C ALA A 796 -8.60 -8.62 -20.55
N PHE A 797 -9.76 -8.14 -20.10
CA PHE A 797 -9.85 -7.26 -18.93
C PHE A 797 -9.37 -7.93 -17.63
N ALA A 798 -9.39 -9.26 -17.56
CA ALA A 798 -8.79 -9.99 -16.45
C ALA A 798 -7.28 -9.72 -16.30
N ALA A 799 -6.55 -9.45 -17.39
CA ALA A 799 -5.14 -9.09 -17.33
C ALA A 799 -4.91 -7.73 -16.65
N ILE A 800 -5.80 -6.74 -16.91
CA ILE A 800 -5.76 -5.44 -16.22
C ILE A 800 -6.11 -5.59 -14.74
N LEU A 801 -7.14 -6.40 -14.43
CA LEU A 801 -7.49 -6.68 -13.04
C LEU A 801 -6.33 -7.35 -12.29
N MET A 802 -5.60 -8.28 -12.92
CA MET A 802 -4.41 -8.88 -12.34
C MET A 802 -3.26 -7.86 -12.20
N THR A 803 -3.02 -7.02 -13.20
CA THR A 803 -1.95 -6.00 -13.14
C THR A 803 -2.21 -4.97 -12.05
N TYR A 804 -3.45 -4.50 -11.92
CA TYR A 804 -3.80 -3.45 -10.97
C TYR A 804 -4.15 -3.98 -9.58
N PHE A 805 -5.06 -4.95 -9.46
CA PHE A 805 -5.43 -5.53 -8.16
C PHE A 805 -4.53 -6.70 -7.79
N GLY A 806 -4.30 -7.62 -8.72
CA GLY A 806 -3.51 -8.83 -8.48
C GLY A 806 -2.10 -8.54 -7.97
N VAL A 807 -1.37 -7.64 -8.61
CA VAL A 807 -0.01 -7.33 -8.14
C VAL A 807 -0.01 -6.57 -6.83
N ASN A 808 -0.87 -5.55 -6.67
CA ASN A 808 -0.92 -4.76 -5.42
C ASN A 808 -1.32 -5.58 -4.19
N PHE A 809 -2.14 -6.62 -4.38
CA PHE A 809 -2.69 -7.40 -3.26
C PHE A 809 -2.06 -8.76 -3.07
N TYR A 810 -1.42 -9.37 -4.08
CA TYR A 810 -0.90 -10.74 -3.96
C TYR A 810 0.61 -10.85 -4.11
N LEU A 811 1.27 -9.81 -4.61
CA LEU A 811 2.69 -9.81 -4.90
C LEU A 811 3.37 -8.63 -4.22
N THR A 812 4.60 -8.82 -3.78
CA THR A 812 5.42 -7.75 -3.17
C THR A 812 6.38 -7.19 -4.23
N GLY A 813 6.48 -5.87 -4.33
CA GLY A 813 7.35 -5.20 -5.30
C GLY A 813 7.62 -3.74 -4.93
N LEU A 814 8.54 -3.08 -5.65
CA LEU A 814 8.90 -1.66 -5.43
C LEU A 814 7.73 -0.70 -5.67
N HIS A 815 6.74 -1.15 -6.44
CA HIS A 815 5.53 -0.40 -6.75
C HIS A 815 4.38 -0.63 -5.76
N SER A 816 4.56 -1.44 -4.72
CA SER A 816 3.51 -1.83 -3.78
C SER A 816 3.17 -0.73 -2.76
N TYR A 817 2.99 0.52 -3.20
CA TYR A 817 2.65 1.66 -2.35
C TYR A 817 1.27 1.57 -1.67
N ALA A 818 0.47 0.58 -2.07
CA ALA A 818 -0.85 0.27 -1.49
C ALA A 818 -0.91 -1.17 -0.93
N SER A 819 0.22 -1.86 -0.72
CA SER A 819 0.20 -3.21 -0.15
C SER A 819 -0.22 -3.18 1.32
N GLY A 820 -1.32 -3.85 1.63
CA GLY A 820 -1.78 -4.02 2.99
C GLY A 820 -2.93 -5.01 3.18
N GLU A 821 -3.67 -5.36 2.11
CA GLU A 821 -4.84 -6.23 2.26
C GLU A 821 -4.96 -7.28 1.15
N VAL A 822 -4.29 -8.43 1.31
CA VAL A 822 -4.60 -9.60 0.47
C VAL A 822 -6.03 -10.05 0.76
N ARG A 823 -6.99 -9.69 -0.10
CA ARG A 823 -8.26 -10.38 -0.21
C ARG A 823 -8.20 -11.18 -1.50
N THR A 824 -8.39 -12.50 -1.42
CA THR A 824 -8.88 -13.27 -2.58
C THR A 824 -10.34 -12.91 -2.81
N PRO A 825 -10.70 -12.05 -3.77
CA PRO A 825 -12.10 -11.76 -4.01
C PRO A 825 -12.66 -12.99 -4.72
N TYR A 826 -13.32 -13.87 -3.98
CA TYR A 826 -14.10 -14.97 -4.55
C TYR A 826 -15.06 -14.48 -5.66
N TYR A 827 -15.43 -13.20 -5.61
CA TYR A 827 -16.15 -12.48 -6.65
C TYR A 827 -15.48 -12.52 -8.03
N PHE A 828 -14.15 -12.62 -8.16
CA PHE A 828 -13.49 -12.80 -9.47
C PHE A 828 -13.90 -14.13 -10.13
N PHE A 829 -14.05 -15.20 -9.35
CA PHE A 829 -14.54 -16.47 -9.87
C PHE A 829 -16.01 -16.36 -10.32
N TRP A 830 -16.85 -15.68 -9.53
CA TRP A 830 -18.24 -15.42 -9.92
C TRP A 830 -18.36 -14.54 -11.16
N MET A 831 -17.51 -13.53 -11.30
CA MET A 831 -17.45 -12.69 -12.51
C MET A 831 -16.98 -13.50 -13.72
N ALA A 832 -15.95 -14.32 -13.58
CA ALA A 832 -15.49 -15.21 -14.64
C ALA A 832 -16.61 -16.17 -15.07
N LEU A 833 -17.27 -16.82 -14.11
CA LEU A 833 -18.40 -17.72 -14.37
C LEU A 833 -19.53 -16.98 -15.11
N ALA A 834 -19.90 -15.77 -14.69
CA ALA A 834 -20.92 -14.97 -15.36
C ALA A 834 -20.53 -14.64 -16.81
N VAL A 835 -19.27 -14.31 -17.08
CA VAL A 835 -18.75 -14.07 -18.44
C VAL A 835 -18.81 -15.33 -19.29
N PHE A 836 -18.42 -16.50 -18.76
CA PHE A 836 -18.50 -17.77 -19.50
C PHE A 836 -19.95 -18.18 -19.78
N ILE A 837 -20.87 -18.00 -18.82
CA ILE A 837 -22.30 -18.24 -19.02
C ILE A 837 -22.85 -17.33 -20.13
N LEU A 838 -22.59 -16.03 -20.05
CA LEU A 838 -22.99 -15.06 -21.09
C LEU A 838 -22.40 -15.42 -22.45
N GLY A 839 -21.13 -15.82 -22.48
CA GLY A 839 -20.44 -16.29 -23.68
C GLY A 839 -21.12 -17.52 -24.29
N ALA A 840 -21.39 -18.56 -23.49
CA ALA A 840 -22.02 -19.79 -23.95
C ALA A 840 -23.40 -19.54 -24.58
N PHE A 841 -24.29 -18.84 -23.88
CA PHE A 841 -25.64 -18.55 -24.39
C PHE A 841 -25.61 -17.64 -25.62
N SER A 842 -24.77 -16.61 -25.63
CA SER A 842 -24.65 -15.70 -26.77
C SER A 842 -24.05 -16.38 -28.00
N TYR A 843 -23.16 -17.35 -27.82
CA TYR A 843 -22.57 -18.14 -28.91
C TYR A 843 -23.63 -18.98 -29.64
N PHE A 844 -24.51 -19.66 -28.91
CA PHE A 844 -25.58 -20.46 -29.51
C PHE A 844 -26.52 -19.60 -30.36
N GLN A 845 -26.92 -18.44 -29.84
CA GLN A 845 -27.79 -17.49 -30.57
C GLN A 845 -27.06 -16.86 -31.76
N TYR A 846 -25.78 -16.51 -31.60
CA TYR A 846 -24.96 -16.00 -32.70
C TYR A 846 -24.85 -17.03 -33.83
N ARG A 847 -24.60 -18.30 -33.50
CA ARG A 847 -24.54 -19.39 -34.49
C ARG A 847 -25.87 -19.58 -35.21
N LYS A 848 -26.99 -19.52 -34.49
CA LYS A 848 -28.34 -19.67 -35.05
C LYS A 848 -28.74 -18.55 -36.01
N HIS A 849 -28.37 -17.31 -35.71
CA HIS A 849 -28.88 -16.15 -36.44
C HIS A 849 -27.86 -15.48 -37.38
N PHE A 850 -26.55 -15.60 -37.14
CA PHE A 850 -25.51 -14.86 -37.88
C PHE A 850 -24.46 -15.71 -38.58
N LYS A 851 -24.23 -16.96 -38.15
CA LYS A 851 -23.30 -17.87 -38.85
C LYS A 851 -24.01 -18.41 -40.10
N ARG A 852 -23.45 -18.12 -41.28
CA ARG A 852 -23.81 -18.82 -42.52
C ARG A 852 -23.01 -20.11 -42.60
#